data_AF-A0A5N6XU91-F1
#
_entry.id   AF-A0A5N6XU91-F1
#
_cell.length_a   1.000
_cell.length_b   1.000
_cell.length_c   1.000
_cell.angle_alpha   90.00
_cell.angle_beta   90.00
_cell.angle_gamma   90.00
#
_symmetry.space_group_name_H-M   'P 1'
#
loop_
_entity.id
_entity.type
_entity.pdbx_description
1 polymer ?
#
loop_
_entity_poly.entity_id
_entity_poly.type
_entity_poly.pdbx_seq_one_letter_code
_entity_poly.pdbx_strand_id
1 'polypeptide(L)'
;MAPPSSPEERITALRTLVNGKRQPAAGGNYRNESYLLGVGLHAIVRKNKGQSLTSIEKILYDAITTGSGTSEINEYGNVFKEAKENHRTGGVAFFPQQIVDASEDKAYTMEAMVSDIVTMLPDIQDQPNNKVQEFNKFLGGRVDSDDYTAALGMAGGGTAVHFDTTNPSNMTPPRAAFASDDTPVAPNEPLALSENRVEPAANGTKRIRLVMTRFKCHKKSSEWGKDEIYWTRSAVSDTGDKFSGDPITREYGSIRSGDLRQMDAGTVLFDGQVQDALAIFIQCWEADHSSTKWYEDLRKAMDAISKGFKAWLEQYGQVIAEFQKQLPIVGNAYKILGYISTATQIFAWLLDKFRNHDDLVAERTIAFSQQALTWFLEFPNCEASFMFDGGKEGKHELWIRREYGFDPNDTSIGSLKTMTGYPGNYSSQSSVPGPGRSFWGMSLVEYKGELWSFFSRSHNSLLCYSIWNSETGWGAMIEITGNYTNAKPAVATLGDTVHVLYKGGDGRLLHVEYLPKNRTWTRAVPVGSETATAYSGALAGFDDMLVSVHRGHDQRLYYTVKRPGQNWQDWTKMNSLPGADYKLAPALCSHGGSLYVWACINSNYQLHCYRVYMNFVPWMLVDERLTDTAAHNAQSAPAVMVYPEDWYGDVMWAFYRYQSTNAKMFYDPKSRTESLSTPPNPKSVGDPSVCNYDGKVWYGYSDRLS
;
A
#
# COMPACT_ATOMS: atom_id res chain seq x y z
N MET A 1 -1.54 10.24 -34.52
CA MET A 1 -0.38 10.66 -35.35
C MET A 1 0.63 9.53 -35.31
N ALA A 2 1.22 9.14 -36.43
CA ALA A 2 2.31 8.17 -36.44
C ALA A 2 3.52 8.71 -35.62
N PRO A 3 4.35 7.83 -35.05
CA PRO A 3 5.53 8.19 -34.28
C PRO A 3 6.44 9.08 -35.07
N PRO A 4 7.32 9.78 -34.36
CA PRO A 4 8.57 10.17 -34.94
C PRO A 4 9.50 8.95 -35.15
N SER A 5 9.30 8.26 -36.27
CA SER A 5 10.12 7.15 -36.75
C SER A 5 11.50 7.61 -37.25
N SER A 6 11.64 8.87 -37.65
CA SER A 6 12.88 9.48 -38.11
C SER A 6 13.47 10.48 -37.09
N PRO A 7 14.80 10.73 -37.11
CA PRO A 7 15.41 11.81 -36.33
C PRO A 7 14.72 13.18 -36.54
N GLU A 8 14.30 13.49 -37.76
CA GLU A 8 13.63 14.76 -38.11
C GLU A 8 12.28 14.92 -37.41
N GLU A 9 11.51 13.84 -37.36
CA GLU A 9 10.23 13.84 -36.65
C GLU A 9 10.45 13.96 -35.13
N ARG A 10 11.50 13.34 -34.56
CA ARG A 10 11.81 13.46 -33.12
C ARG A 10 12.25 14.87 -32.74
N ILE A 11 13.07 15.50 -33.59
CA ILE A 11 13.44 16.91 -33.46
C ILE A 11 12.19 17.80 -33.53
N THR A 12 11.29 17.54 -34.47
CA THR A 12 10.04 18.29 -34.64
C THR A 12 9.12 18.13 -33.42
N ALA A 13 9.01 16.92 -32.87
CA ALA A 13 8.25 16.63 -31.67
C ALA A 13 8.83 17.40 -30.45
N LEU A 14 10.15 17.33 -30.23
CA LEU A 14 10.82 18.10 -29.18
C LEU A 14 10.60 19.61 -29.35
N ARG A 15 10.77 20.13 -30.58
CA ARG A 15 10.57 21.55 -30.89
C ARG A 15 9.12 21.99 -30.67
N THR A 16 8.14 21.12 -30.96
CA THR A 16 6.71 21.36 -30.72
C THR A 16 6.38 21.38 -29.23
N LEU A 17 6.95 20.44 -28.47
CA LEU A 17 6.82 20.34 -27.02
C LEU A 17 7.36 21.62 -26.34
N VAL A 18 8.59 22.00 -26.70
CA VAL A 18 9.31 23.12 -26.09
C VAL A 18 8.72 24.49 -26.47
N ASN A 19 8.17 24.65 -27.67
CA ASN A 19 7.58 25.92 -28.13
C ASN A 19 6.06 26.03 -27.88
N GLY A 20 5.48 25.14 -27.06
CA GLY A 20 4.11 25.32 -26.54
C GLY A 20 2.97 25.11 -27.54
N LYS A 21 3.19 24.41 -28.67
CA LYS A 21 2.11 24.09 -29.64
C LYS A 21 1.25 22.89 -29.22
N ARG A 22 1.66 22.12 -28.20
CA ARG A 22 0.80 21.20 -27.45
C ARG A 22 0.31 21.95 -26.23
N GLN A 23 -0.94 22.43 -26.25
CA GLN A 23 -1.54 22.95 -25.02
C GLN A 23 -1.66 21.79 -24.01
N PRO A 24 -1.18 21.95 -22.77
CA PRO A 24 -1.45 20.98 -21.74
C PRO A 24 -2.96 20.84 -21.53
N ALA A 25 -3.41 19.63 -21.21
CA ALA A 25 -4.76 19.42 -20.70
C ALA A 25 -4.99 20.39 -19.52
N ALA A 26 -6.17 21.02 -19.49
CA ALA A 26 -6.47 22.11 -18.57
C ALA A 26 -6.11 21.73 -17.12
N GLY A 27 -5.09 22.40 -16.55
CA GLY A 27 -4.69 22.25 -15.14
C GLY A 27 -3.25 21.78 -14.88
N GLY A 28 -2.50 21.30 -15.88
CA GLY A 28 -1.10 20.86 -15.68
C GLY A 28 -0.08 21.99 -15.79
N ASN A 29 0.63 22.32 -14.71
CA ASN A 29 1.80 23.21 -14.74
C ASN A 29 3.10 22.41 -14.97
N TYR A 30 3.25 21.83 -16.16
CA TYR A 30 4.40 20.99 -16.55
C TYR A 30 5.76 21.71 -16.55
N ARG A 31 5.76 23.02 -16.31
CA ARG A 31 6.96 23.87 -16.36
C ARG A 31 8.04 23.38 -15.39
N ASN A 32 7.70 23.17 -14.13
CA ASN A 32 8.67 22.72 -13.12
C ASN A 32 9.07 21.25 -13.30
N GLU A 33 8.16 20.41 -13.80
CA GLU A 33 8.44 19.01 -14.10
C GLU A 33 9.41 18.83 -15.29
N SER A 34 9.49 19.83 -16.18
CA SER A 34 10.41 19.84 -17.35
C SER A 34 11.85 20.21 -17.02
N TYR A 35 12.11 20.55 -15.76
CA TYR A 35 13.37 21.12 -15.32
C TYR A 35 14.60 20.30 -15.72
N LEU A 36 14.63 19.00 -15.40
CA LEU A 36 15.80 18.17 -15.67
C LEU A 36 15.97 17.84 -17.15
N LEU A 37 14.88 17.82 -17.92
CA LEU A 37 14.95 17.78 -19.37
C LEU A 37 15.71 19.03 -19.87
N GLY A 38 15.40 20.21 -19.33
CA GLY A 38 16.13 21.45 -19.58
C GLY A 38 17.61 21.35 -19.20
N VAL A 39 17.94 20.78 -18.03
CA VAL A 39 19.34 20.62 -17.58
C VAL A 39 20.12 19.68 -18.51
N GLY A 40 19.52 18.58 -18.97
CA GLY A 40 20.20 17.70 -19.90
C GLY A 40 20.32 18.27 -21.32
N LEU A 41 19.36 19.07 -21.78
CA LEU A 41 19.50 19.84 -23.03
C LEU A 41 20.57 20.93 -22.91
N HIS A 42 20.70 21.56 -21.74
CA HIS A 42 21.81 22.46 -21.41
C HIS A 42 23.15 21.73 -21.47
N ALA A 43 23.24 20.52 -20.92
CA ALA A 43 24.44 19.69 -21.02
C ALA A 43 24.83 19.39 -22.48
N ILE A 44 23.86 19.14 -23.36
CA ILE A 44 24.11 18.99 -24.80
C ILE A 44 24.71 20.27 -25.39
N VAL A 45 24.15 21.45 -25.09
CA VAL A 45 24.70 22.73 -25.57
C VAL A 45 26.16 22.93 -25.13
N ARG A 46 26.46 22.63 -23.86
CA ARG A 46 27.84 22.70 -23.33
C ARG A 46 28.76 21.70 -24.02
N LYS A 47 28.30 20.47 -24.21
CA LYS A 47 29.08 19.42 -24.89
C LYS A 47 29.41 19.80 -26.33
N ASN A 48 28.46 20.41 -27.04
CA ASN A 48 28.65 20.90 -28.42
C ASN A 48 29.66 22.04 -28.50
N LYS A 49 29.85 22.82 -27.43
CA LYS A 49 30.92 23.82 -27.29
C LYS A 49 32.28 23.21 -26.93
N GLY A 50 32.38 21.89 -26.80
CA GLY A 50 33.61 21.19 -26.38
C GLY A 50 33.89 21.27 -24.87
N GLN A 51 32.91 21.68 -24.06
CA GLN A 51 33.10 21.81 -22.62
C GLN A 51 32.96 20.46 -21.90
N SER A 52 33.62 20.34 -20.75
CA SER A 52 33.49 19.20 -19.84
C SER A 52 32.15 19.23 -19.10
N LEU A 53 31.52 18.07 -19.00
CA LEU A 53 30.27 17.87 -18.25
C LEU A 53 30.58 17.49 -16.80
N THR A 54 29.78 18.00 -15.87
CA THR A 54 29.73 17.53 -14.48
C THR A 54 29.10 16.14 -14.40
N SER A 55 29.13 15.52 -13.22
CA SER A 55 28.48 14.22 -12.99
C SER A 55 26.98 14.26 -13.32
N ILE A 56 26.26 15.31 -12.89
CA ILE A 56 24.82 15.42 -13.11
C ILE A 56 24.49 15.72 -14.58
N GLU A 57 25.27 16.58 -15.22
CA GLU A 57 25.11 16.87 -16.65
C GLU A 57 25.37 15.63 -17.50
N LYS A 58 26.39 14.84 -17.14
CA LYS A 58 26.69 13.59 -17.84
C LYS A 58 25.54 12.58 -17.72
N ILE A 59 24.99 12.40 -16.51
CA ILE A 59 23.86 11.50 -16.27
C ILE A 59 22.66 11.88 -17.16
N LEU A 60 22.31 13.17 -17.17
CA LEU A 60 21.16 13.66 -17.94
C LEU A 60 21.44 13.67 -19.44
N TYR A 61 22.68 13.98 -19.86
CA TYR A 61 23.13 13.86 -21.24
C TYR A 61 22.98 12.42 -21.74
N ASP A 62 23.51 11.44 -21.00
CA ASP A 62 23.47 10.03 -21.39
C ASP A 62 22.01 9.54 -21.48
N ALA A 63 21.16 9.92 -20.52
CA ALA A 63 19.73 9.60 -20.55
C ALA A 63 19.04 10.20 -21.79
N ILE A 64 19.22 11.50 -22.04
CA ILE A 64 18.55 12.20 -23.15
C ILE A 64 19.06 11.67 -24.50
N THR A 65 20.37 11.57 -24.67
CA THR A 65 20.97 11.21 -25.97
C THR A 65 20.84 9.73 -26.32
N THR A 66 20.30 8.90 -25.42
CA THR A 66 20.05 7.48 -25.68
C THR A 66 19.30 7.27 -27.00
N GLY A 67 19.85 6.38 -27.85
CA GLY A 67 19.27 6.03 -29.15
C GLY A 67 19.36 7.11 -30.23
N SER A 68 20.06 8.22 -29.99
CA SER A 68 20.15 9.36 -30.91
C SER A 68 21.52 9.45 -31.58
N GLY A 69 21.58 9.85 -32.84
CA GLY A 69 22.84 10.08 -33.56
C GLY A 69 23.43 11.46 -33.28
N THR A 70 24.72 11.67 -33.54
CA THR A 70 25.42 12.95 -33.26
C THR A 70 24.74 14.17 -33.88
N SER A 71 24.25 14.05 -35.12
CA SER A 71 23.54 15.16 -35.79
C SER A 71 22.23 15.52 -35.09
N GLU A 72 21.51 14.51 -34.60
CA GLU A 72 20.24 14.69 -33.88
C GLU A 72 20.47 15.30 -32.49
N ILE A 73 21.50 14.82 -31.79
CA ILE A 73 21.92 15.38 -30.49
C ILE A 73 22.28 16.86 -30.64
N ASN A 74 23.03 17.22 -31.68
CA ASN A 74 23.37 18.62 -31.94
C ASN A 74 22.12 19.49 -32.09
N GLU A 75 21.11 18.96 -32.79
CA GLU A 75 19.87 19.67 -33.04
C GLU A 75 18.99 19.80 -31.79
N TYR A 76 19.00 18.84 -30.88
CA TYR A 76 18.37 19.02 -29.56
C TYR A 76 18.95 20.22 -28.80
N GLY A 77 20.27 20.42 -28.89
CA GLY A 77 20.92 21.61 -28.33
C GLY A 77 20.46 22.91 -28.99
N ASN A 78 20.22 22.90 -30.31
CA ASN A 78 19.70 24.07 -31.02
C ASN A 78 18.25 24.38 -30.62
N VAL A 79 17.39 23.37 -30.50
CA VAL A 79 16.01 23.54 -30.01
C VAL A 79 15.99 24.17 -28.61
N PHE A 80 16.92 23.78 -27.73
CA PHE A 80 17.02 24.40 -26.41
C PHE A 80 17.48 25.87 -26.47
N LYS A 81 18.42 26.21 -27.35
CA LYS A 81 18.82 27.62 -27.57
C LYS A 81 17.65 28.47 -28.08
N GLU A 82 16.85 27.93 -29.01
CA GLU A 82 15.61 28.58 -29.47
C GLU A 82 14.66 28.84 -28.30
N ALA A 83 14.49 27.87 -27.40
CA ALA A 83 13.66 28.00 -26.21
C ALA A 83 14.13 29.15 -25.28
N LYS A 84 15.45 29.26 -25.08
CA LYS A 84 16.05 30.33 -24.27
C LYS A 84 15.83 31.71 -24.90
N GLU A 85 15.92 31.81 -26.23
CA GLU A 85 15.68 33.06 -26.94
C GLU A 85 14.19 33.47 -26.94
N ASN A 86 13.29 32.49 -27.08
CA ASN A 86 11.86 32.71 -26.95
C ASN A 86 11.49 33.21 -25.54
N HIS A 87 12.19 32.72 -24.50
CA HIS A 87 12.00 33.23 -23.14
C HIS A 87 12.43 34.70 -23.01
N ARG A 88 13.61 35.07 -23.52
CA ARG A 88 14.12 36.46 -23.48
C ARG A 88 13.22 37.45 -24.18
N THR A 89 12.54 37.02 -25.24
CA THR A 89 11.64 37.86 -26.06
C THR A 89 10.20 37.93 -25.54
N GLY A 90 9.92 37.37 -24.35
CA GLY A 90 8.61 37.46 -23.68
C GLY A 90 7.61 36.35 -24.05
N GLY A 91 8.05 35.27 -24.70
CA GLY A 91 7.23 34.10 -24.97
C GLY A 91 6.98 33.24 -23.72
N VAL A 92 5.90 32.44 -23.75
CA VAL A 92 5.61 31.45 -22.69
C VAL A 92 6.68 30.36 -22.70
N ALA A 93 7.48 30.25 -21.63
CA ALA A 93 8.56 29.27 -21.54
C ALA A 93 8.05 27.92 -21.02
N PHE A 94 8.31 26.86 -21.79
CA PHE A 94 8.09 25.47 -21.36
C PHE A 94 8.98 25.08 -20.17
N PHE A 95 10.21 25.59 -20.14
CA PHE A 95 11.16 25.35 -19.06
C PHE A 95 11.04 26.38 -17.93
N PRO A 96 11.41 26.02 -16.69
CA PRO A 96 11.42 26.95 -15.56
C PRO A 96 12.56 27.97 -15.72
N GLN A 97 12.40 29.14 -15.10
CA GLN A 97 13.31 30.28 -15.31
C GLN A 97 14.77 29.94 -14.97
N GLN A 98 14.96 29.15 -13.92
CA GLN A 98 16.25 28.73 -13.39
C GLN A 98 17.19 28.15 -14.45
N ILE A 99 16.65 27.39 -15.43
CA ILE A 99 17.46 26.73 -16.45
C ILE A 99 17.56 27.51 -17.77
N VAL A 100 16.53 28.29 -18.12
CA VAL A 100 16.58 29.14 -19.34
C VAL A 100 17.48 30.35 -19.16
N ASP A 101 17.65 30.84 -17.93
CA ASP A 101 18.58 31.93 -17.59
C ASP A 101 20.00 31.43 -17.33
N ALA A 102 20.21 30.11 -17.17
CA ALA A 102 21.52 29.55 -16.91
C ALA A 102 22.51 29.85 -18.05
N SER A 103 23.71 30.35 -17.72
CA SER A 103 24.75 30.59 -18.72
C SER A 103 25.23 29.28 -19.35
N GLU A 104 25.27 29.23 -20.68
CA GLU A 104 25.79 28.09 -21.46
C GLU A 104 27.29 27.84 -21.25
N ASP A 105 28.00 28.74 -20.57
CA ASP A 105 29.43 28.58 -20.28
C ASP A 105 29.66 28.16 -18.82
N LYS A 106 28.60 28.12 -18.01
CA LYS A 106 28.65 27.72 -16.61
C LYS A 106 28.27 26.25 -16.49
N ALA A 107 29.12 25.50 -15.78
CA ALA A 107 28.84 24.13 -15.42
C ALA A 107 27.67 24.01 -14.45
N TYR A 108 26.76 23.10 -14.73
CA TYR A 108 25.59 22.83 -13.90
C TYR A 108 25.95 21.81 -12.81
N THR A 109 25.84 22.18 -11.54
CA THR A 109 26.30 21.37 -10.40
C THR A 109 25.15 20.75 -9.61
N MET A 110 25.45 19.76 -8.77
CA MET A 110 24.47 19.15 -7.87
C MET A 110 23.87 20.16 -6.89
N GLU A 111 24.70 21.06 -6.36
CA GLU A 111 24.27 22.12 -5.44
C GLU A 111 23.30 23.11 -6.12
N ALA A 112 23.61 23.52 -7.36
CA ALA A 112 22.70 24.36 -8.16
C ALA A 112 21.38 23.62 -8.40
N MET A 113 21.43 22.33 -8.74
CA MET A 113 20.26 21.51 -8.96
C MET A 113 19.33 21.49 -7.74
N VAL A 114 19.89 21.24 -6.56
CA VAL A 114 19.13 21.21 -5.30
C VAL A 114 18.58 22.59 -4.97
N SER A 115 19.37 23.65 -5.13
CA SER A 115 18.92 25.04 -4.94
C SER A 115 17.72 25.39 -5.82
N ASP A 116 17.76 24.98 -7.09
CA ASP A 116 16.67 25.22 -8.03
C ASP A 116 15.43 24.38 -7.67
N ILE A 117 15.60 23.12 -7.28
CA ILE A 117 14.49 22.28 -6.80
C ILE A 117 13.86 22.86 -5.52
N VAL A 118 14.67 23.32 -4.56
CA VAL A 118 14.20 23.99 -3.34
C VAL A 118 13.31 25.18 -3.69
N THR A 119 13.71 25.97 -4.68
CA THR A 119 12.94 27.13 -5.16
C THR A 119 11.61 26.71 -5.80
N MET A 120 11.59 25.62 -6.58
CA MET A 120 10.38 25.11 -7.25
C MET A 120 9.48 24.25 -6.35
N LEU A 121 9.96 23.85 -5.18
CA LEU A 121 9.30 22.84 -4.34
C LEU A 121 7.87 23.23 -3.89
N PRO A 122 7.59 24.50 -3.49
CA PRO A 122 6.22 24.92 -3.17
C PRO A 122 5.25 24.74 -4.35
N ASP A 123 5.67 25.11 -5.56
CA ASP A 123 4.85 24.96 -6.76
C ASP A 123 4.63 23.48 -7.12
N ILE A 124 5.66 22.64 -7.00
CA ILE A 124 5.55 21.18 -7.24
C ILE A 124 4.55 20.56 -6.25
N GLN A 125 4.56 21.02 -5.00
CA GLN A 125 3.65 20.54 -3.96
C GLN A 125 2.19 20.97 -4.20
N ASP A 126 1.98 22.19 -4.69
CA ASP A 126 0.64 22.73 -4.94
C ASP A 126 -0.04 22.11 -6.18
N GLN A 127 0.69 21.34 -7.00
CA GLN A 127 0.12 20.59 -8.11
C GLN A 127 -0.79 19.47 -7.62
N PRO A 128 -2.06 19.41 -8.07
CA PRO A 128 -3.05 18.49 -7.51
C PRO A 128 -2.78 17.02 -7.86
N ASN A 129 -2.04 16.75 -8.95
CA ASN A 129 -1.57 15.43 -9.40
C ASN A 129 -0.27 14.97 -8.70
N ASN A 130 0.31 15.78 -7.80
CA ASN A 130 1.39 15.40 -6.91
C ASN A 130 0.88 15.21 -5.48
N LYS A 131 1.31 14.13 -4.82
CA LYS A 131 0.95 13.87 -3.42
C LYS A 131 2.09 13.30 -2.61
N VAL A 132 2.14 13.72 -1.35
CA VAL A 132 2.91 13.08 -0.28
C VAL A 132 1.87 12.50 0.67
N GLN A 133 1.89 11.18 0.87
CA GLN A 133 0.84 10.44 1.57
C GLN A 133 1.41 9.57 2.68
N GLU A 134 0.73 9.60 3.82
CA GLU A 134 1.06 8.77 4.97
C GLU A 134 0.52 7.36 4.75
N PHE A 135 1.40 6.44 4.39
CA PHE A 135 1.00 5.08 4.03
C PHE A 135 0.40 4.30 5.21
N ASN A 136 0.72 4.71 6.43
CA ASN A 136 0.26 4.08 7.67
C ASN A 136 -1.16 4.48 8.11
N LYS A 137 -1.78 5.46 7.43
CA LYS A 137 -3.18 5.84 7.63
C LYS A 137 -4.15 4.95 6.85
N PHE A 138 -3.64 4.07 6.00
CA PHE A 138 -4.44 3.10 5.27
C PHE A 138 -4.39 1.75 5.98
N LEU A 139 -5.49 0.99 5.95
CA LEU A 139 -5.59 -0.37 6.50
C LEU A 139 -5.92 -1.39 5.39
N GLY A 140 -5.46 -1.08 4.17
CA GLY A 140 -5.71 -1.85 2.95
C GLY A 140 -6.69 -1.22 1.97
N GLY A 141 -6.72 -1.76 0.75
CA GLY A 141 -7.60 -1.31 -0.33
C GLY A 141 -6.99 -0.16 -1.15
N ARG A 142 -7.85 0.73 -1.64
CA ARG A 142 -7.48 1.86 -2.49
C ARG A 142 -6.80 2.94 -1.68
N VAL A 143 -5.56 3.24 -2.05
CA VAL A 143 -4.72 4.26 -1.39
C VAL A 143 -5.09 5.67 -1.86
N ASP A 144 -5.45 5.82 -3.13
CA ASP A 144 -5.78 7.13 -3.69
C ASP A 144 -7.20 7.60 -3.31
N SER A 145 -7.30 8.87 -2.88
CA SER A 145 -8.59 9.53 -2.68
C SER A 145 -9.28 9.84 -4.02
N ASP A 146 -10.58 10.10 -3.99
CA ASP A 146 -11.33 10.47 -5.20
C ASP A 146 -10.84 11.81 -5.76
N ASP A 147 -10.53 12.80 -4.91
CA ASP A 147 -9.98 14.08 -5.33
C ASP A 147 -8.63 13.94 -6.03
N TYR A 148 -7.75 13.10 -5.48
CA TYR A 148 -6.46 12.84 -6.12
C TYR A 148 -6.65 12.08 -7.43
N THR A 149 -7.55 11.10 -7.47
CA THR A 149 -7.87 10.36 -8.69
C THR A 149 -8.42 11.29 -9.79
N ALA A 150 -9.25 12.26 -9.44
CA ALA A 150 -9.74 13.27 -10.38
C ALA A 150 -8.58 14.14 -10.92
N ALA A 151 -7.64 14.53 -10.05
CA ALA A 151 -6.45 15.27 -10.47
C ALA A 151 -5.56 14.45 -11.42
N LEU A 152 -5.39 13.15 -11.18
CA LEU A 152 -4.70 12.24 -12.11
C LEU A 152 -5.37 12.26 -13.49
N GLY A 153 -6.71 12.14 -13.53
CA GLY A 153 -7.49 12.16 -14.78
C GLY A 153 -7.41 13.47 -15.56
N MET A 154 -7.25 14.61 -14.87
CA MET A 154 -7.04 15.90 -15.54
C MET A 154 -5.61 16.06 -16.10
N ALA A 155 -4.62 15.47 -15.42
CA ALA A 155 -3.21 15.57 -15.79
C ALA A 155 -2.73 14.43 -16.71
N GLY A 156 -3.50 13.35 -16.87
CA GLY A 156 -3.10 12.13 -17.58
C GLY A 156 -2.10 11.25 -16.82
N GLY A 157 -1.88 11.54 -15.53
CA GLY A 157 -0.89 10.88 -14.69
C GLY A 157 -0.53 11.67 -13.44
N GLY A 158 0.45 11.21 -12.68
CA GLY A 158 0.94 11.94 -11.50
C GLY A 158 1.94 11.20 -10.63
N THR A 159 2.53 11.94 -9.68
CA THR A 159 3.54 11.43 -8.76
C THR A 159 3.00 11.32 -7.34
N ALA A 160 3.19 10.17 -6.70
CA ALA A 160 2.87 9.96 -5.29
C ALA A 160 4.09 9.46 -4.52
N VAL A 161 4.37 10.07 -3.36
CA VAL A 161 5.39 9.62 -2.41
C VAL A 161 4.70 9.13 -1.15
N HIS A 162 4.90 7.86 -0.82
CA HIS A 162 4.35 7.19 0.34
C HIS A 162 5.41 7.05 1.44
N PHE A 163 5.07 7.48 2.65
CA PHE A 163 5.99 7.45 3.79
C PHE A 163 5.26 7.00 5.08
N ASP A 164 6.03 6.77 6.15
CA ASP A 164 5.49 6.47 7.48
C ASP A 164 5.65 7.68 8.42
N THR A 165 4.57 8.05 9.13
CA THR A 165 4.59 9.15 10.13
C THR A 165 5.19 8.78 11.46
N THR A 166 5.51 7.51 11.70
CA THR A 166 6.29 7.14 12.88
C THR A 166 7.69 7.76 12.87
N ASN A 167 8.17 8.22 11.70
CA ASN A 167 9.39 8.99 11.57
C ASN A 167 9.08 10.48 11.33
N PRO A 168 9.23 11.35 12.35
CA PRO A 168 8.94 12.79 12.24
C PRO A 168 9.76 13.49 11.15
N SER A 169 10.93 12.94 10.80
CA SER A 169 11.77 13.48 9.71
C SER A 169 11.12 13.40 8.33
N ASN A 170 9.93 12.81 8.19
CA ASN A 170 9.19 12.77 6.92
C ASN A 170 8.06 13.80 6.83
N MET A 171 7.66 14.47 7.92
CA MET A 171 6.34 15.13 7.97
C MET A 171 6.33 16.61 7.61
N THR A 172 7.43 17.34 7.79
CA THR A 172 7.41 18.81 7.66
C THR A 172 7.31 19.25 6.19
N PRO A 173 6.22 19.94 5.79
CA PRO A 173 6.09 20.43 4.42
C PRO A 173 6.93 21.71 4.19
N PRO A 174 7.42 21.91 2.97
CA PRO A 174 8.22 23.09 2.60
C PRO A 174 7.51 24.43 2.85
N ARG A 175 6.21 24.55 2.52
CA ARG A 175 5.48 25.83 2.65
C ARG A 175 5.50 26.43 4.06
N ALA A 176 5.49 25.59 5.08
CA ALA A 176 5.60 26.03 6.48
C ALA A 176 7.03 26.49 6.83
N ALA A 177 8.05 25.90 6.20
CA ALA A 177 9.45 26.27 6.40
C ALA A 177 9.83 27.61 5.73
N PHE A 178 9.10 28.02 4.68
CA PHE A 178 9.35 29.25 3.93
C PHE A 178 8.51 30.45 4.36
N ALA A 179 7.50 30.26 5.22
CA ALA A 179 6.72 31.37 5.76
C ALA A 179 7.62 32.21 6.68
N SER A 180 8.07 33.37 6.20
CA SER A 180 8.85 34.31 7.01
C SER A 180 8.02 34.86 8.17
N ASP A 181 8.73 35.11 9.26
CA ASP A 181 8.33 35.53 10.60
C ASP A 181 7.67 36.94 10.68
N ASP A 182 6.85 37.33 9.69
CA ASP A 182 6.32 38.70 9.55
C ASP A 182 4.93 38.92 10.14
N THR A 183 4.42 37.98 10.96
CA THR A 183 3.21 38.23 11.76
C THR A 183 3.59 38.45 13.23
N PRO A 184 3.33 39.63 13.82
CA PRO A 184 3.44 39.82 15.26
C PRO A 184 2.24 39.15 15.93
N VAL A 185 2.29 37.83 16.06
CA VAL A 185 1.42 37.07 16.95
C VAL A 185 2.28 36.61 18.11
N ALA A 186 1.79 36.86 19.33
CA ALA A 186 2.51 36.68 20.58
C ALA A 186 3.22 35.30 20.68
N PRO A 187 4.49 35.27 21.13
CA PRO A 187 5.25 34.04 21.22
C PRO A 187 4.83 33.28 22.47
N ASN A 188 3.96 32.28 22.31
CA ASN A 188 3.75 31.23 23.32
C ASN A 188 3.25 29.96 22.62
N GLU A 189 4.05 29.45 21.70
CA GLU A 189 4.63 28.10 21.76
C GLU A 189 5.51 27.96 20.51
N PRO A 190 6.85 27.88 20.64
CA PRO A 190 7.65 27.37 19.55
C PRO A 190 7.11 25.99 19.21
N LEU A 191 6.97 25.64 17.93
CA LEU A 191 6.92 24.24 17.53
C LEU A 191 8.16 23.58 18.14
N ALA A 192 7.97 22.92 19.28
CA ALA A 192 9.04 22.33 20.04
C ALA A 192 9.66 21.23 19.18
N LEU A 193 10.73 21.58 18.47
CA LEU A 193 11.71 20.62 18.01
C LEU A 193 12.19 19.93 19.28
N SER A 194 11.73 18.70 19.51
CA SER A 194 12.27 17.89 20.58
C SER A 194 13.79 17.84 20.41
N GLU A 195 14.52 18.43 21.35
CA GLU A 195 15.99 18.42 21.39
C GLU A 195 16.57 16.99 21.43
N ASN A 196 15.71 15.98 21.61
CA ASN A 196 15.99 14.58 21.29
C ASN A 196 15.90 14.30 19.79
N ARG A 197 16.64 15.04 18.94
CA ARG A 197 16.95 14.56 17.59
C ARG A 197 17.96 13.43 17.76
N VAL A 198 17.46 12.24 18.07
CA VAL A 198 18.22 11.02 17.81
C VAL A 198 18.54 11.09 16.34
N GLU A 199 19.82 11.31 16.00
CA GLU A 199 20.35 11.03 14.66
C GLU A 199 19.78 9.67 14.28
N PRO A 200 18.85 9.59 13.30
CA PRO A 200 18.27 8.30 12.95
C PRO A 200 19.44 7.42 12.54
N ALA A 201 19.62 6.30 13.24
CA ALA A 201 20.60 5.30 12.84
C ALA A 201 20.37 5.03 11.35
N ALA A 202 21.45 5.00 10.55
CA ALA A 202 21.36 4.73 9.12
C ALA A 202 20.43 3.52 8.90
N ASN A 203 19.43 3.67 8.03
CA ASN A 203 18.51 2.58 7.75
C ASN A 203 19.33 1.38 7.26
N GLY A 204 19.23 0.26 7.96
CA GLY A 204 19.77 -0.99 7.45
C GLY A 204 19.06 -1.35 6.15
N THR A 205 19.79 -1.86 5.17
CA THR A 205 19.20 -2.26 3.89
C THR A 205 18.21 -3.42 4.08
N LYS A 206 17.05 -3.36 3.42
CA LYS A 206 16.03 -4.41 3.42
C LYS A 206 15.81 -4.94 2.01
N ARG A 207 15.72 -6.27 1.87
CA ARG A 207 15.27 -6.88 0.62
C ARG A 207 13.76 -6.76 0.50
N ILE A 208 13.28 -6.18 -0.59
CA ILE A 208 11.87 -5.95 -0.90
C ILE A 208 11.53 -6.64 -2.21
N ARG A 209 10.40 -7.35 -2.22
CA ARG A 209 9.81 -7.88 -3.43
C ARG A 209 8.36 -7.43 -3.57
N LEU A 210 8.06 -6.74 -4.66
CA LEU A 210 6.72 -6.26 -5.02
C LEU A 210 6.25 -6.97 -6.29
N VAL A 211 4.99 -7.36 -6.32
CA VAL A 211 4.35 -8.00 -7.48
C VAL A 211 3.02 -7.31 -7.80
N MET A 212 2.66 -7.29 -9.09
CA MET A 212 1.35 -6.90 -9.57
C MET A 212 0.44 -8.13 -9.54
N THR A 213 -0.73 -8.04 -8.91
CA THR A 213 -1.59 -9.21 -8.67
C THR A 213 -2.85 -9.21 -9.51
N ARG A 214 -3.50 -8.05 -9.67
CA ARG A 214 -4.73 -7.88 -10.44
C ARG A 214 -4.97 -6.42 -10.78
N PHE A 215 -5.86 -6.19 -11.74
CA PHE A 215 -6.36 -4.86 -12.03
C PHE A 215 -7.86 -4.86 -12.31
N LYS A 216 -8.51 -3.73 -12.07
CA LYS A 216 -9.93 -3.49 -12.35
C LYS A 216 -10.06 -2.36 -13.36
N CYS A 217 -10.88 -2.54 -14.39
CA CYS A 217 -11.35 -1.45 -15.24
C CYS A 217 -12.59 -0.83 -14.60
N HIS A 218 -12.49 0.44 -14.18
CA HIS A 218 -13.64 1.21 -13.70
C HIS A 218 -14.38 1.87 -14.85
N LYS A 219 -13.64 2.32 -15.87
CA LYS A 219 -14.16 2.96 -17.07
C LYS A 219 -13.24 2.59 -18.25
N LYS A 220 -13.83 2.12 -19.34
CA LYS A 220 -13.12 1.85 -20.59
C LYS A 220 -12.78 3.16 -21.32
N SER A 221 -11.87 3.10 -22.28
CA SER A 221 -11.63 4.22 -23.20
C SER A 221 -12.93 4.58 -23.95
N SER A 222 -13.03 5.83 -24.42
CA SER A 222 -14.19 6.27 -25.22
C SER A 222 -14.24 5.70 -26.63
N GLU A 223 -13.31 4.82 -26.99
CA GLU A 223 -13.19 4.26 -28.33
C GLU A 223 -14.19 3.14 -28.62
N TRP A 224 -14.53 3.00 -29.90
CA TRP A 224 -15.42 1.96 -30.41
C TRP A 224 -14.64 0.65 -30.56
N GLY A 225 -14.77 -0.26 -29.61
CA GLY A 225 -14.03 -1.52 -29.66
C GLY A 225 -13.96 -2.22 -28.31
N LYS A 226 -13.01 -3.16 -28.23
CA LYS A 226 -12.62 -3.86 -27.02
C LYS A 226 -11.25 -3.30 -26.61
N ASP A 227 -11.08 -2.95 -25.35
CA ASP A 227 -9.80 -2.44 -24.88
C ASP A 227 -8.87 -3.64 -24.57
N GLU A 228 -7.78 -3.81 -25.32
CA GLU A 228 -6.76 -4.83 -25.06
C GLU A 228 -5.69 -4.30 -24.08
N ILE A 229 -5.97 -4.39 -22.78
CA ILE A 229 -5.10 -3.78 -21.76
C ILE A 229 -3.81 -4.58 -21.55
N TYR A 230 -2.67 -3.88 -21.54
CA TYR A 230 -1.38 -4.36 -21.02
C TYR A 230 -0.69 -3.28 -20.18
N TRP A 231 0.34 -3.68 -19.43
CA TRP A 231 1.04 -2.81 -18.50
C TRP A 231 2.54 -2.80 -18.77
N THR A 232 3.16 -1.62 -18.65
CA THR A 232 4.62 -1.50 -18.60
C THR A 232 5.08 -1.08 -17.21
N ARG A 233 6.27 -1.52 -16.83
CA ARG A 233 6.83 -1.22 -15.50
C ARG A 233 8.34 -1.10 -15.50
N SER A 234 8.83 -0.21 -14.65
CA SER A 234 10.22 -0.07 -14.25
C SER A 234 10.27 0.31 -12.78
N ALA A 235 11.26 -0.16 -12.04
CA ALA A 235 11.44 0.18 -10.64
C ALA A 235 12.93 0.24 -10.32
N VAL A 236 13.32 1.18 -9.46
CA VAL A 236 14.71 1.37 -9.03
C VAL A 236 14.75 1.81 -7.58
N SER A 237 15.68 1.24 -6.80
CA SER A 237 15.97 1.65 -5.43
C SER A 237 17.20 2.55 -5.33
N ASP A 238 17.34 3.20 -4.19
CA ASP A 238 18.50 3.99 -3.81
C ASP A 238 19.80 3.18 -3.65
N THR A 239 19.71 1.85 -3.57
CA THR A 239 20.89 0.96 -3.61
C THR A 239 21.34 0.61 -5.03
N GLY A 240 20.64 1.11 -6.06
CA GLY A 240 20.93 0.85 -7.47
C GLY A 240 20.38 -0.48 -7.99
N ASP A 241 19.63 -1.23 -7.16
CA ASP A 241 18.89 -2.40 -7.61
C ASP A 241 17.69 -1.95 -8.46
N LYS A 242 17.42 -2.68 -9.54
CA LYS A 242 16.36 -2.35 -10.49
C LYS A 242 15.54 -3.56 -10.87
N PHE A 243 14.34 -3.32 -11.38
CA PHE A 243 13.54 -4.35 -12.05
C PHE A 243 14.40 -5.10 -13.09
N SER A 244 14.33 -6.43 -13.05
CA SER A 244 14.97 -7.33 -14.00
C SER A 244 13.91 -8.25 -14.60
N GLY A 245 13.68 -8.14 -15.90
CA GLY A 245 12.65 -8.91 -16.61
C GLY A 245 12.15 -8.18 -17.86
N ASP A 246 11.14 -8.76 -18.52
CA ASP A 246 10.41 -8.05 -19.58
C ASP A 246 9.54 -6.95 -18.94
N PRO A 247 9.77 -5.66 -19.26
CA PRO A 247 9.01 -4.57 -18.67
C PRO A 247 7.55 -4.57 -19.11
N ILE A 248 7.19 -5.29 -20.18
CA ILE A 248 5.85 -5.37 -20.73
C ILE A 248 5.17 -6.64 -20.21
N THR A 249 3.93 -6.54 -19.71
CA THR A 249 3.10 -7.72 -19.44
C THR A 249 2.53 -8.28 -20.74
N ARG A 250 1.97 -9.49 -20.72
CA ARG A 250 1.05 -9.87 -21.79
C ARG A 250 -0.18 -8.95 -21.81
N GLU A 251 -0.91 -9.02 -22.91
CA GLU A 251 -2.27 -8.46 -23.01
C GLU A 251 -3.27 -9.30 -22.20
N TYR A 252 -4.22 -8.61 -21.58
CA TYR A 252 -5.28 -9.22 -20.77
C TYR A 252 -6.62 -9.35 -21.51
N GLY A 253 -6.59 -9.17 -22.83
CA GLY A 253 -7.71 -9.36 -23.75
C GLY A 253 -8.81 -8.32 -23.58
N SER A 254 -10.00 -8.60 -24.12
CA SER A 254 -11.11 -7.64 -24.20
C SER A 254 -11.65 -7.21 -22.82
N ILE A 255 -11.21 -6.06 -22.34
CA ILE A 255 -11.62 -5.49 -21.05
C ILE A 255 -12.87 -4.62 -21.22
N ARG A 256 -13.80 -4.72 -20.28
CA ARG A 256 -14.98 -3.84 -20.19
C ARG A 256 -15.02 -3.10 -18.85
N SER A 257 -15.78 -2.02 -18.80
CA SER A 257 -16.05 -1.32 -17.53
C SER A 257 -16.69 -2.28 -16.52
N GLY A 258 -16.10 -2.34 -15.32
CA GLY A 258 -16.47 -3.27 -14.26
C GLY A 258 -15.61 -4.53 -14.19
N ASP A 259 -14.88 -4.89 -15.26
CA ASP A 259 -14.08 -6.12 -15.30
C ASP A 259 -12.93 -6.08 -14.29
N LEU A 260 -12.76 -7.20 -13.59
CA LEU A 260 -11.58 -7.52 -12.79
C LEU A 260 -10.77 -8.59 -13.51
N ARG A 261 -9.45 -8.41 -13.62
CA ARG A 261 -8.52 -9.36 -14.25
C ARG A 261 -7.36 -9.68 -13.32
N GLN A 262 -7.04 -10.97 -13.23
CA GLN A 262 -5.85 -11.43 -12.54
C GLN A 262 -4.63 -11.25 -13.45
N MET A 263 -3.54 -10.78 -12.86
CA MET A 263 -2.22 -10.78 -13.49
C MET A 263 -1.67 -12.21 -13.52
N ASP A 264 -0.69 -12.46 -14.38
CA ASP A 264 0.02 -13.73 -14.35
C ASP A 264 0.75 -13.89 -13.01
N ALA A 265 0.74 -15.12 -12.49
CA ALA A 265 1.33 -15.42 -11.20
C ALA A 265 2.81 -15.01 -11.16
N GLY A 266 3.17 -14.19 -10.17
CA GLY A 266 4.54 -13.72 -10.02
C GLY A 266 4.95 -12.61 -11.01
N THR A 267 4.01 -11.81 -11.53
CA THR A 267 4.34 -10.59 -12.29
C THR A 267 5.11 -9.60 -11.41
N VAL A 268 6.43 -9.73 -11.37
CA VAL A 268 7.33 -8.94 -10.50
C VAL A 268 7.36 -7.49 -10.94
N LEU A 269 7.18 -6.58 -9.98
CA LEU A 269 7.36 -5.14 -10.15
C LEU A 269 8.76 -4.71 -9.68
N PHE A 270 9.24 -5.29 -8.58
CA PHE A 270 10.58 -5.07 -8.03
C PHE A 270 11.02 -6.28 -7.19
N ASP A 271 12.29 -6.67 -7.24
CA ASP A 271 12.93 -7.64 -6.33
C ASP A 271 14.37 -7.20 -6.15
N GLY A 272 14.69 -6.64 -4.98
CA GLY A 272 15.99 -6.04 -4.71
C GLY A 272 16.10 -5.42 -3.33
N GLN A 273 17.25 -4.84 -3.06
CA GLN A 273 17.58 -4.13 -1.84
C GLN A 273 17.04 -2.70 -1.87
N VAL A 274 16.60 -2.19 -0.72
CA VAL A 274 16.17 -0.80 -0.52
C VAL A 274 16.76 -0.33 0.80
N GLN A 275 17.40 0.83 0.83
CA GLN A 275 17.92 1.42 2.06
C GLN A 275 17.00 2.54 2.54
N ASP A 276 16.69 3.51 1.69
CA ASP A 276 15.85 4.66 2.02
C ASP A 276 14.64 4.80 1.11
N ALA A 277 14.79 4.60 -0.19
CA ALA A 277 13.75 4.92 -1.17
C ALA A 277 13.67 3.92 -2.33
N LEU A 278 12.45 3.57 -2.70
CA LEU A 278 12.12 2.84 -3.92
C LEU A 278 11.23 3.72 -4.78
N ALA A 279 11.58 3.91 -6.05
CA ALA A 279 10.73 4.60 -7.02
C ALA A 279 10.31 3.63 -8.14
N ILE A 280 9.04 3.73 -8.52
CA ILE A 280 8.38 2.83 -9.46
C ILE A 280 7.69 3.68 -10.52
N PHE A 281 7.89 3.31 -11.78
CA PHE A 281 7.22 3.89 -12.94
C PHE A 281 6.35 2.82 -13.59
N ILE A 282 5.05 3.07 -13.68
CA ILE A 282 4.06 2.14 -14.22
C ILE A 282 3.20 2.86 -15.24
N GLN A 283 2.86 2.16 -16.32
CA GLN A 283 1.93 2.67 -17.32
C GLN A 283 0.89 1.61 -17.68
N CYS A 284 -0.33 2.10 -17.93
CA CYS A 284 -1.43 1.33 -18.48
C CYS A 284 -1.58 1.69 -19.96
N TRP A 285 -1.65 0.69 -20.82
CA TRP A 285 -1.76 0.85 -22.26
C TRP A 285 -2.97 0.09 -22.78
N GLU A 286 -3.59 0.63 -23.82
CA GLU A 286 -4.52 -0.07 -24.69
C GLU A 286 -3.75 -0.51 -25.94
N ALA A 287 -3.66 -1.83 -26.16
CA ALA A 287 -3.04 -2.37 -27.36
C ALA A 287 -3.98 -2.19 -28.55
N ASP A 288 -3.41 -1.72 -29.65
CA ASP A 288 -4.03 -1.65 -30.97
C ASP A 288 -3.38 -2.67 -31.91
N HIS A 289 -3.51 -2.48 -33.24
CA HIS A 289 -2.80 -3.25 -34.28
C HIS A 289 -1.27 -3.01 -34.25
N SER A 290 -0.65 -3.30 -33.12
CA SER A 290 0.72 -2.97 -32.81
C SER A 290 1.70 -4.00 -33.37
N SER A 291 2.72 -3.50 -34.07
CA SER A 291 3.74 -4.34 -34.70
C SER A 291 4.77 -4.86 -33.71
N THR A 292 5.48 -5.94 -34.01
CA THR A 292 6.61 -6.43 -33.19
C THR A 292 7.66 -5.34 -32.95
N LYS A 293 7.92 -4.49 -33.94
CA LYS A 293 8.85 -3.36 -33.84
C LYS A 293 8.44 -2.35 -32.75
N TRP A 294 7.14 -2.13 -32.56
CA TRP A 294 6.64 -1.27 -31.49
C TRP A 294 7.03 -1.80 -30.11
N TYR A 295 6.74 -3.07 -29.81
CA TYR A 295 7.09 -3.65 -28.51
C TYR A 295 8.61 -3.69 -28.28
N GLU A 296 9.43 -3.82 -29.33
CA GLU A 296 10.88 -3.69 -29.21
C GLU A 296 11.31 -2.27 -28.85
N ASP A 297 10.74 -1.26 -29.50
CA ASP A 297 11.04 0.14 -29.24
C ASP A 297 10.52 0.58 -27.86
N LEU A 298 9.34 0.11 -27.43
CA LEU A 298 8.82 0.29 -26.08
C LEU A 298 9.74 -0.34 -25.02
N ARG A 299 10.27 -1.55 -25.24
CA ARG A 299 11.27 -2.15 -24.33
C ARG A 299 12.54 -1.31 -24.22
N LYS A 300 13.02 -0.75 -25.34
CA LYS A 300 14.17 0.18 -25.32
C LYS A 300 13.83 1.45 -24.53
N ALA A 301 12.62 1.98 -24.67
CA ALA A 301 12.14 3.11 -23.88
C ALA A 301 12.19 2.80 -22.38
N MET A 302 11.62 1.66 -21.98
CA MET A 302 11.57 1.25 -20.59
C MET A 302 12.96 0.98 -20.01
N ASP A 303 13.89 0.39 -20.78
CA ASP A 303 15.28 0.23 -20.35
C ASP A 303 16.01 1.58 -20.23
N ALA A 304 15.78 2.51 -21.16
CA ALA A 304 16.34 3.86 -21.09
C ALA A 304 15.82 4.62 -19.85
N ILE A 305 14.51 4.56 -19.57
CA ILE A 305 13.89 5.11 -18.37
C ILE A 305 14.52 4.49 -17.12
N SER A 306 14.64 3.15 -17.08
CA SER A 306 15.23 2.45 -15.94
C SER A 306 16.69 2.84 -15.68
N LYS A 307 17.50 2.98 -16.74
CA LYS A 307 18.90 3.45 -16.64
C LYS A 307 18.98 4.91 -16.16
N GLY A 308 18.15 5.79 -16.70
CA GLY A 308 18.07 7.18 -16.28
C GLY A 308 17.66 7.30 -14.81
N PHE A 309 16.63 6.56 -14.40
CA PHE A 309 16.14 6.55 -13.03
C PHE A 309 17.14 5.95 -12.04
N LYS A 310 17.88 4.93 -12.46
CA LYS A 310 18.99 4.38 -11.69
C LYS A 310 20.11 5.39 -11.48
N ALA A 311 20.61 5.98 -12.57
CA ALA A 311 21.65 7.00 -12.46
C ALA A 311 21.20 8.18 -11.59
N TRP A 312 19.92 8.52 -11.63
CA TRP A 312 19.29 9.50 -10.75
C TRP A 312 19.29 9.05 -9.28
N LEU A 313 18.78 7.86 -8.95
CA LEU A 313 18.70 7.38 -7.57
C LEU A 313 20.05 7.00 -6.96
N GLU A 314 21.07 6.64 -7.75
CA GLU A 314 22.43 6.46 -7.24
C GLU A 314 23.04 7.75 -6.65
N GLN A 315 22.52 8.93 -7.05
CA GLN A 315 22.90 10.21 -6.45
C GLN A 315 22.09 10.56 -5.19
N TYR A 316 21.11 9.73 -4.81
CA TYR A 316 20.15 10.03 -3.75
C TYR A 316 20.83 10.46 -2.45
N GLY A 317 21.85 9.72 -1.99
CA GLY A 317 22.57 10.06 -0.76
C GLY A 317 23.23 11.45 -0.80
N GLN A 318 23.82 11.83 -1.94
CA GLN A 318 24.45 13.15 -2.12
C GLN A 318 23.39 14.25 -2.20
N VAL A 319 22.29 13.99 -2.90
CA VAL A 319 21.17 14.92 -3.07
C VAL A 319 20.49 15.21 -1.74
N ILE A 320 20.19 14.17 -0.96
CA ILE A 320 19.57 14.33 0.36
C ILE A 320 20.51 15.06 1.32
N ALA A 321 21.82 14.79 1.28
CA ALA A 321 22.79 15.54 2.08
C ALA A 321 22.77 17.03 1.72
N GLU A 322 22.64 17.37 0.45
CA GLU A 322 22.55 18.77 -0.01
C GLU A 322 21.21 19.42 0.37
N PHE A 323 20.09 18.71 0.22
CA PHE A 323 18.80 19.17 0.74
C PHE A 323 18.85 19.39 2.26
N GLN A 324 19.61 18.59 3.01
CA GLN A 324 19.72 18.72 4.45
C GLN A 324 20.48 20.00 4.85
N LYS A 325 21.44 20.45 4.04
CA LYS A 325 22.13 21.73 4.26
C LYS A 325 21.19 22.91 4.04
N GLN A 326 20.38 22.87 2.98
CA GLN A 326 19.53 24.00 2.57
C GLN A 326 18.17 24.02 3.28
N LEU A 327 17.59 22.85 3.57
CA LEU A 327 16.29 22.66 4.20
C LEU A 327 16.36 21.67 5.38
N PRO A 328 17.02 22.05 6.49
CA PRO A 328 17.29 21.13 7.60
C PRO A 328 16.03 20.66 8.36
N ILE A 329 14.91 21.40 8.21
CA ILE A 329 13.64 21.14 8.87
C ILE A 329 12.59 20.45 7.98
N VAL A 330 12.79 20.46 6.65
CA VAL A 330 11.83 19.87 5.69
C VAL A 330 11.97 18.35 5.67
N GLY A 331 10.83 17.66 5.61
CA GLY A 331 10.79 16.21 5.68
C GLY A 331 11.32 15.51 4.43
N ASN A 332 11.91 14.33 4.58
CA ASN A 332 12.50 13.56 3.49
C ASN A 332 11.49 13.17 2.40
N ALA A 333 10.22 12.92 2.75
CA ALA A 333 9.18 12.63 1.76
C ALA A 333 8.97 13.77 0.75
N TYR A 334 9.05 15.02 1.20
CA TYR A 334 8.94 16.20 0.31
C TYR A 334 10.20 16.42 -0.51
N LYS A 335 11.38 16.16 0.06
CA LYS A 335 12.66 16.17 -0.69
C LYS A 335 12.63 15.12 -1.82
N ILE A 336 12.14 13.91 -1.52
CA ILE A 336 11.90 12.85 -2.51
C ILE A 336 10.91 13.30 -3.57
N LEU A 337 9.79 13.96 -3.19
CA LEU A 337 8.81 14.47 -4.14
C LEU A 337 9.46 15.45 -5.12
N GLY A 338 10.18 16.46 -4.63
CA GLY A 338 10.88 17.43 -5.50
C GLY A 338 11.90 16.76 -6.42
N TYR A 339 12.64 15.80 -5.87
CA TYR A 339 13.67 15.07 -6.61
C TYR A 339 13.09 14.19 -7.73
N ILE A 340 11.99 13.48 -7.48
CA ILE A 340 11.40 12.55 -8.45
C ILE A 340 10.48 13.27 -9.44
N SER A 341 9.69 14.26 -8.98
CA SER A 341 8.70 14.93 -9.85
C SER A 341 9.36 15.72 -10.98
N THR A 342 10.56 16.26 -10.75
CA THR A 342 11.34 16.97 -11.78
C THR A 342 11.97 16.05 -12.83
N ALA A 343 11.98 14.73 -12.59
CA ALA A 343 12.47 13.73 -13.55
C ALA A 343 11.37 13.21 -14.49
N THR A 344 10.09 13.41 -14.15
CA THR A 344 8.94 12.86 -14.88
C THR A 344 8.96 13.20 -16.37
N GLN A 345 9.30 14.44 -16.74
CA GLN A 345 9.30 14.86 -18.15
C GLN A 345 10.45 14.27 -18.97
N ILE A 346 11.55 13.85 -18.33
CA ILE A 346 12.59 13.08 -19.04
C ILE A 346 11.99 11.73 -19.46
N PHE A 347 11.19 11.10 -18.61
CA PHE A 347 10.56 9.82 -18.92
C PHE A 347 9.48 9.98 -19.99
N ALA A 348 8.61 10.99 -19.85
CA ALA A 348 7.61 11.30 -20.88
C ALA A 348 8.27 11.53 -22.25
N TRP A 349 9.40 12.26 -22.29
CA TRP A 349 10.15 12.48 -23.51
C TRP A 349 10.80 11.20 -24.06
N LEU A 350 11.42 10.38 -23.20
CA LEU A 350 11.95 9.07 -23.61
C LEU A 350 10.85 8.18 -24.18
N LEU A 351 9.67 8.20 -23.58
CA LEU A 351 8.51 7.46 -24.10
C LEU A 351 8.07 7.98 -25.45
N ASP A 352 7.87 9.29 -25.61
CA ASP A 352 7.43 9.92 -26.86
C ASP A 352 8.40 9.64 -28.02
N LYS A 353 9.71 9.51 -27.74
CA LYS A 353 10.71 9.09 -28.74
C LYS A 353 10.49 7.72 -29.33
N PHE A 354 10.00 6.78 -28.53
CA PHE A 354 9.85 5.38 -28.91
C PHE A 354 8.39 5.00 -29.17
N ARG A 355 7.43 5.87 -28.81
CA ARG A 355 5.96 5.64 -28.84
C ARG A 355 5.42 5.42 -30.26
N ASN A 356 4.63 4.36 -30.48
CA ASN A 356 3.82 4.11 -31.68
C ASN A 356 2.50 3.43 -31.38
N HIS A 357 1.48 3.71 -32.22
CA HIS A 357 0.17 3.10 -32.46
C HIS A 357 -0.73 2.73 -31.26
N ASP A 358 -0.19 2.38 -30.11
CA ASP A 358 -0.95 2.12 -28.89
C ASP A 358 -1.20 3.41 -28.10
N ASP A 359 -2.37 3.47 -27.50
CA ASP A 359 -2.79 4.58 -26.69
C ASP A 359 -2.44 4.37 -25.22
N LEU A 360 -1.55 5.24 -24.75
CA LEU A 360 -1.23 5.37 -23.34
C LEU A 360 -2.50 5.82 -22.62
N VAL A 361 -3.05 4.95 -21.79
CA VAL A 361 -4.19 5.27 -20.94
C VAL A 361 -3.74 6.22 -19.84
N ALA A 362 -2.75 5.81 -19.05
CA ALA A 362 -2.25 6.62 -17.94
C ALA A 362 -0.85 6.19 -17.52
N GLU A 363 -0.08 7.13 -16.97
CA GLU A 363 1.21 6.89 -16.34
C GLU A 363 1.22 7.33 -14.87
N ARG A 364 1.96 6.58 -14.04
CA ARG A 364 2.12 6.88 -12.61
C ARG A 364 3.57 6.68 -12.20
N THR A 365 4.08 7.66 -11.45
CA THR A 365 5.31 7.50 -10.68
C THR A 365 4.94 7.36 -9.21
N ILE A 366 5.37 6.27 -8.58
CA ILE A 366 5.05 5.96 -7.19
C ILE A 366 6.37 5.72 -6.46
N ALA A 367 6.62 6.47 -5.40
CA ALA A 367 7.79 6.30 -4.55
C ALA A 367 7.39 5.88 -3.14
N PHE A 368 8.22 5.06 -2.51
CA PHE A 368 8.04 4.60 -1.13
C PHE A 368 9.32 4.84 -0.33
N SER A 369 9.19 5.32 0.90
CA SER A 369 10.26 5.13 1.88
C SER A 369 10.38 3.65 2.26
N GLN A 370 11.56 3.22 2.73
CA GLN A 370 11.74 1.84 3.21
C GLN A 370 10.73 1.46 4.30
N GLN A 371 10.38 2.39 5.19
CA GLN A 371 9.38 2.17 6.23
C GLN A 371 7.97 2.02 5.65
N ALA A 372 7.59 2.81 4.64
CA ALA A 372 6.31 2.62 3.95
C ALA A 372 6.21 1.25 3.26
N LEU A 373 7.31 0.73 2.70
CA LEU A 373 7.33 -0.64 2.17
C LEU A 373 7.09 -1.71 3.25
N THR A 374 7.48 -1.43 4.50
CA THR A 374 7.18 -2.32 5.62
C THR A 374 5.67 -2.38 5.90
N TRP A 375 4.96 -1.27 5.68
CA TRP A 375 3.51 -1.16 5.89
C TRP A 375 2.62 -1.90 4.91
N PHE A 376 3.12 -2.31 3.74
CA PHE A 376 2.37 -3.29 2.95
C PHE A 376 2.03 -4.53 3.77
N LEU A 377 2.88 -4.95 4.71
CA LEU A 377 2.60 -6.13 5.53
C LEU A 377 1.31 -5.96 6.35
N GLU A 378 1.00 -4.75 6.82
CA GLU A 378 -0.22 -4.42 7.58
C GLU A 378 -1.50 -4.50 6.77
N PHE A 379 -1.41 -4.42 5.45
CA PHE A 379 -2.60 -4.44 4.62
C PHE A 379 -3.04 -5.87 4.35
N PRO A 380 -4.35 -6.17 4.33
CA PRO A 380 -4.91 -7.45 3.90
C PRO A 380 -4.22 -8.00 2.65
N ASN A 381 -3.82 -9.28 2.69
CA ASN A 381 -3.05 -9.94 1.62
C ASN A 381 -1.68 -9.31 1.31
N CYS A 382 -1.17 -8.45 2.18
CA CYS A 382 0.02 -7.61 2.02
C CYS A 382 -0.06 -6.68 0.79
N GLU A 383 -1.25 -6.16 0.50
CA GLU A 383 -1.59 -5.60 -0.80
C GLU A 383 -2.31 -4.25 -0.69
N ALA A 384 -1.96 -3.32 -1.58
CA ALA A 384 -2.60 -2.01 -1.74
C ALA A 384 -2.97 -1.79 -3.20
N SER A 385 -3.97 -0.95 -3.48
CA SER A 385 -4.32 -0.55 -4.84
C SER A 385 -4.13 0.92 -5.15
N PHE A 386 -3.76 1.18 -6.40
CA PHE A 386 -3.42 2.49 -6.94
C PHE A 386 -4.22 2.75 -8.22
N MET A 387 -4.75 3.96 -8.33
CA MET A 387 -5.56 4.41 -9.45
C MET A 387 -4.69 4.90 -10.61
N PHE A 388 -5.13 4.58 -11.82
CA PHE A 388 -4.60 5.01 -13.11
C PHE A 388 -5.78 5.60 -13.88
N ASP A 389 -5.95 6.92 -13.82
CA ASP A 389 -7.05 7.63 -14.49
C ASP A 389 -6.46 8.45 -15.64
N GLY A 390 -6.74 8.00 -16.87
CA GLY A 390 -6.35 8.65 -18.12
C GLY A 390 -7.34 9.71 -18.60
N GLY A 391 -8.32 10.06 -17.77
CA GLY A 391 -9.42 10.92 -18.21
C GLY A 391 -10.28 10.18 -19.24
N LYS A 392 -10.23 10.59 -20.50
CA LYS A 392 -11.06 9.97 -21.57
C LYS A 392 -10.52 8.62 -22.04
N GLU A 393 -9.23 8.38 -21.88
CA GLU A 393 -8.55 7.17 -22.35
C GLU A 393 -8.83 5.93 -21.49
N GLY A 394 -9.41 6.11 -20.29
CA GLY A 394 -9.79 4.99 -19.44
C GLY A 394 -9.45 5.22 -17.97
N LYS A 395 -9.97 4.35 -17.10
CA LYS A 395 -9.75 4.39 -15.66
C LYS A 395 -9.57 2.98 -15.11
N HIS A 396 -8.39 2.71 -14.60
CA HIS A 396 -7.98 1.42 -14.06
C HIS A 396 -7.50 1.55 -12.62
N GLU A 397 -7.60 0.46 -11.88
CA GLU A 397 -7.04 0.32 -10.54
C GLU A 397 -6.15 -0.91 -10.53
N LEU A 398 -4.91 -0.76 -10.05
CA LEU A 398 -3.90 -1.81 -10.03
C LEU A 398 -3.58 -2.19 -8.58
N TRP A 399 -3.59 -3.48 -8.26
CA TRP A 399 -3.17 -4.01 -6.97
C TRP A 399 -1.71 -4.43 -7.00
N ILE A 400 -0.96 -3.93 -6.02
CA ILE A 400 0.45 -4.25 -5.78
C ILE A 400 0.53 -4.94 -4.43
N ARG A 401 1.21 -6.09 -4.39
CA ARG A 401 1.45 -6.87 -3.19
C ARG A 401 2.94 -6.88 -2.85
N ARG A 402 3.28 -6.64 -1.58
CA ARG A 402 4.60 -7.01 -1.06
C ARG A 402 4.60 -8.48 -0.73
N GLU A 403 5.46 -9.23 -1.41
CA GLU A 403 5.72 -10.60 -1.03
C GLU A 403 6.76 -10.63 0.11
N TYR A 404 6.68 -11.64 0.97
CA TYR A 404 7.44 -11.71 2.22
C TYR A 404 7.91 -13.15 2.49
N GLY A 405 8.91 -13.30 3.36
CA GLY A 405 9.42 -14.61 3.79
C GLY A 405 10.23 -15.40 2.76
N PHE A 406 10.81 -14.74 1.75
CA PHE A 406 11.88 -15.33 0.93
C PHE A 406 13.18 -15.52 1.70
N ASP A 407 13.36 -14.75 2.77
CA ASP A 407 14.42 -14.94 3.74
C ASP A 407 13.83 -15.57 5.01
N PRO A 408 14.19 -16.81 5.37
CA PRO A 408 13.76 -17.43 6.62
C PRO A 408 14.26 -16.67 7.87
N ASN A 409 15.22 -15.74 7.70
CA ASN A 409 15.70 -14.83 8.74
C ASN A 409 15.05 -13.45 8.68
N ASP A 410 14.02 -13.23 7.86
CA ASP A 410 13.31 -11.95 7.79
C ASP A 410 12.63 -11.63 9.14
N THR A 411 13.34 -10.86 9.96
CA THR A 411 12.89 -10.35 11.26
C THR A 411 11.92 -9.18 11.11
N SER A 412 11.60 -8.73 9.89
CA SER A 412 10.55 -7.71 9.71
C SER A 412 9.14 -8.23 10.03
N ILE A 413 9.01 -9.54 10.25
CA ILE A 413 7.77 -10.21 10.64
C ILE A 413 7.79 -10.57 12.12
N GLY A 414 6.80 -10.08 12.85
CA GLY A 414 6.62 -10.33 14.28
C GLY A 414 6.61 -11.80 14.68
N SER A 415 7.20 -12.06 15.85
CA SER A 415 7.01 -13.29 16.60
C SER A 415 5.59 -13.34 17.16
N LEU A 416 5.00 -14.52 17.12
CA LEU A 416 3.73 -14.80 17.77
C LEU A 416 3.90 -14.84 19.29
N LYS A 417 3.29 -13.88 19.98
CA LYS A 417 3.36 -13.69 21.43
C LYS A 417 2.00 -13.82 22.08
N THR A 418 2.02 -14.21 23.35
CA THR A 418 0.83 -14.21 24.20
C THR A 418 1.11 -13.52 25.53
N MET A 419 0.07 -12.92 26.10
CA MET A 419 0.02 -12.47 27.49
C MET A 419 -1.14 -13.17 28.18
N THR A 420 -0.98 -13.44 29.48
CA THR A 420 -2.05 -14.01 30.29
C THR A 420 -2.15 -13.33 31.66
N GLY A 421 -3.35 -13.31 32.23
CA GLY A 421 -3.57 -12.86 33.59
C GLY A 421 -5.01 -12.47 33.86
N TYR A 422 -5.18 -11.65 34.89
CA TYR A 422 -6.47 -11.08 35.28
C TYR A 422 -6.62 -9.67 34.68
N PRO A 423 -7.86 -9.16 34.55
CA PRO A 423 -8.10 -7.77 34.21
C PRO A 423 -7.16 -6.81 34.98
N GLY A 424 -6.29 -6.09 34.27
CA GLY A 424 -5.36 -5.11 34.86
C GLY A 424 -4.01 -5.66 35.31
N ASN A 425 -3.79 -6.98 35.26
CA ASN A 425 -2.50 -7.60 35.61
C ASN A 425 -2.17 -8.74 34.64
N TYR A 426 -1.30 -8.46 33.67
CA TYR A 426 -0.93 -9.39 32.60
C TYR A 426 0.57 -9.66 32.61
N SER A 427 0.96 -10.91 32.33
CA SER A 427 2.36 -11.32 32.16
C SER A 427 2.61 -11.87 30.75
N SER A 428 3.71 -11.45 30.14
CA SER A 428 4.17 -11.96 28.85
C SER A 428 4.59 -13.42 28.97
N GLN A 429 4.19 -14.20 27.98
CA GLN A 429 4.57 -15.61 27.84
C GLN A 429 5.64 -15.78 26.77
N SER A 430 6.22 -16.97 26.71
CA SER A 430 7.14 -17.33 25.63
C SER A 430 6.45 -17.20 24.27
N SER A 431 7.23 -16.93 23.22
CA SER A 431 6.72 -16.89 21.85
C SER A 431 6.53 -18.31 21.30
N VAL A 432 5.65 -18.46 20.31
CA VAL A 432 5.56 -19.72 19.54
C VAL A 432 6.93 -19.99 18.90
N PRO A 433 7.54 -21.18 19.11
CA PRO A 433 8.91 -21.46 18.69
C PRO A 433 9.04 -21.66 17.17
N GLY A 434 10.28 -21.55 16.68
CA GLY A 434 10.65 -21.87 15.29
C GLY A 434 10.23 -20.82 14.27
N PRO A 435 9.94 -21.21 13.01
CA PRO A 435 9.48 -20.28 11.96
C PRO A 435 8.01 -19.85 12.13
N GLY A 436 7.43 -20.04 13.33
CA GLY A 436 6.06 -19.69 13.71
C GLY A 436 5.84 -18.18 13.85
N ARG A 437 6.25 -17.42 12.83
CA ARG A 437 5.97 -15.99 12.67
C ARG A 437 4.72 -15.84 11.82
N SER A 438 3.82 -14.96 12.24
CA SER A 438 2.58 -14.65 11.52
C SER A 438 2.38 -13.15 11.58
N PHE A 439 2.25 -12.53 10.41
CA PHE A 439 1.87 -11.12 10.33
C PHE A 439 0.44 -10.91 10.84
N TRP A 440 -0.46 -11.84 10.53
CA TRP A 440 -1.89 -11.76 10.81
C TRP A 440 -2.26 -12.00 12.27
N GLY A 441 -1.27 -12.27 13.13
CA GLY A 441 -1.48 -12.76 14.48
C GLY A 441 -1.83 -14.24 14.52
N MET A 442 -2.40 -14.66 15.65
CA MET A 442 -2.88 -16.00 15.90
C MET A 442 -4.34 -15.92 16.33
N SER A 443 -5.04 -17.05 16.31
CA SER A 443 -6.32 -17.23 16.99
C SER A 443 -6.19 -18.26 18.10
N LEU A 444 -6.84 -18.00 19.23
CA LEU A 444 -6.75 -18.81 20.44
C LEU A 444 -8.08 -19.51 20.70
N VAL A 445 -8.03 -20.74 21.20
CA VAL A 445 -9.20 -21.47 21.65
C VAL A 445 -8.84 -22.43 22.78
N GLU A 446 -9.72 -22.55 23.77
CA GLU A 446 -9.67 -23.61 24.78
C GLU A 446 -10.34 -24.86 24.22
N TYR A 447 -9.66 -26.00 24.34
CA TYR A 447 -10.19 -27.29 23.96
C TYR A 447 -9.74 -28.36 24.95
N LYS A 448 -10.69 -28.91 25.71
CA LYS A 448 -10.48 -30.01 26.66
C LYS A 448 -9.39 -29.75 27.69
N GLY A 449 -9.34 -28.52 28.21
CA GLY A 449 -8.36 -28.09 29.20
C GLY A 449 -6.99 -27.75 28.61
N GLU A 450 -6.88 -27.63 27.29
CA GLU A 450 -5.66 -27.17 26.62
C GLU A 450 -5.93 -25.86 25.86
N LEU A 451 -4.93 -24.97 25.82
CA LEU A 451 -4.97 -23.77 25.00
C LEU A 451 -4.28 -24.03 23.66
N TRP A 452 -5.03 -23.85 22.58
CA TRP A 452 -4.55 -24.04 21.22
C TRP A 452 -4.43 -22.67 20.52
N SER A 453 -3.36 -22.48 19.75
CA SER A 453 -3.17 -21.34 18.87
C SER A 453 -3.19 -21.79 17.41
N PHE A 454 -3.79 -20.99 16.54
CA PHE A 454 -3.90 -21.23 15.10
C PHE A 454 -3.43 -20.01 14.32
N PHE A 455 -2.63 -20.19 13.28
CA PHE A 455 -2.04 -19.06 12.57
C PHE A 455 -1.62 -19.40 11.14
N SER A 456 -1.49 -18.34 10.34
CA SER A 456 -0.86 -18.38 9.02
C SER A 456 0.65 -18.29 9.19
N ARG A 457 1.41 -19.30 8.78
CA ARG A 457 2.87 -19.22 8.75
C ARG A 457 3.30 -18.26 7.67
N SER A 458 3.98 -17.18 8.05
CA SER A 458 4.21 -16.06 7.15
C SER A 458 4.93 -16.44 5.85
N HIS A 459 6.03 -17.18 5.91
CA HIS A 459 6.88 -17.39 4.71
C HIS A 459 6.26 -18.25 3.60
N ASN A 460 5.19 -19.00 3.87
CA ASN A 460 4.56 -19.84 2.85
C ASN A 460 3.04 -20.01 3.01
N SER A 461 2.41 -19.18 3.85
CA SER A 461 0.96 -19.19 4.09
C SER A 461 0.41 -20.52 4.61
N LEU A 462 1.23 -21.45 5.12
CA LEU A 462 0.69 -22.69 5.69
C LEU A 462 -0.16 -22.41 6.91
N LEU A 463 -1.32 -23.07 6.99
CA LEU A 463 -2.14 -23.06 8.18
C LEU A 463 -1.51 -23.98 9.24
N CYS A 464 -1.15 -23.41 10.38
CA CYS A 464 -0.47 -24.11 11.45
C CYS A 464 -1.20 -23.94 12.79
N TYR A 465 -0.88 -24.81 13.74
CA TYR A 465 -1.27 -24.67 15.13
C TYR A 465 -0.12 -24.99 16.10
N SER A 466 -0.22 -24.52 17.33
CA SER A 466 0.64 -24.90 18.46
C SER A 466 -0.20 -25.00 19.72
N ILE A 467 0.21 -25.87 20.66
CA ILE A 467 -0.51 -26.14 21.89
C ILE A 467 0.33 -25.63 23.07
N TRP A 468 -0.32 -24.94 24.00
CA TRP A 468 0.31 -24.43 25.21
C TRP A 468 0.51 -25.53 26.25
N ASN A 469 1.69 -25.55 26.85
CA ASN A 469 2.03 -26.38 28.00
C ASN A 469 2.45 -25.47 29.17
N SER A 470 1.89 -25.68 30.36
CA SER A 470 2.15 -24.82 31.52
C SER A 470 3.59 -24.86 32.04
N GLU A 471 4.34 -25.92 31.77
CA GLU A 471 5.72 -26.11 32.23
C GLU A 471 6.74 -25.60 31.21
N THR A 472 6.45 -25.78 29.91
CA THR A 472 7.41 -25.56 28.82
C THR A 472 7.02 -24.43 27.86
N GLY A 473 5.81 -23.90 27.99
CA GLY A 473 5.25 -22.86 27.12
C GLY A 473 4.65 -23.42 25.83
N TRP A 474 4.70 -22.64 24.74
CA TRP A 474 4.21 -23.09 23.44
C TRP A 474 5.04 -24.25 22.89
N GLY A 475 4.35 -25.33 22.52
CA GLY A 475 4.95 -26.48 21.85
C GLY A 475 5.38 -26.18 20.41
N ALA A 476 5.94 -27.20 19.75
CA ALA A 476 6.32 -27.10 18.34
C ALA A 476 5.13 -26.71 17.45
N MET A 477 5.41 -25.95 16.39
CA MET A 477 4.44 -25.66 15.35
C MET A 477 4.11 -26.94 14.56
N ILE A 478 2.82 -27.21 14.40
CA ILE A 478 2.28 -28.36 13.65
C ILE A 478 1.48 -27.85 12.46
N GLU A 479 1.70 -28.44 11.28
CA GLU A 479 1.01 -28.06 10.05
C GLU A 479 -0.35 -28.77 9.93
N ILE A 480 -1.38 -28.03 9.49
CA ILE A 480 -2.62 -28.63 9.01
C ILE A 480 -2.43 -28.92 7.52
N THR A 481 -1.81 -30.07 7.22
CA THR A 481 -1.29 -30.44 5.90
C THR A 481 -2.24 -30.14 4.74
N GLY A 482 -1.72 -29.46 3.71
CA GLY A 482 -2.45 -29.14 2.48
C GLY A 482 -3.34 -27.89 2.54
N ASN A 483 -3.32 -27.15 3.66
CA ASN A 483 -4.14 -25.95 3.85
C ASN A 483 -3.27 -24.70 3.93
N TYR A 484 -3.67 -23.67 3.18
CA TYR A 484 -2.94 -22.42 3.06
C TYR A 484 -3.89 -21.24 3.25
N THR A 485 -3.47 -20.25 4.01
CA THR A 485 -4.18 -18.99 4.28
C THR A 485 -3.19 -17.85 4.36
N ASN A 486 -3.59 -16.68 3.89
CA ASN A 486 -2.85 -15.42 4.06
C ASN A 486 -3.68 -14.41 4.85
N ALA A 487 -4.48 -14.91 5.79
CA ALA A 487 -5.24 -14.15 6.77
C ALA A 487 -5.31 -14.92 8.09
N LYS A 488 -5.64 -14.23 9.19
CA LYS A 488 -5.84 -14.84 10.51
C LYS A 488 -7.01 -15.85 10.44
N PRO A 489 -6.82 -17.13 10.78
CA PRO A 489 -7.93 -18.08 10.80
C PRO A 489 -8.92 -17.75 11.92
N ALA A 490 -10.20 -18.07 11.78
CA ALA A 490 -11.16 -18.05 12.88
C ALA A 490 -11.35 -19.46 13.43
N VAL A 491 -11.52 -19.56 14.75
CA VAL A 491 -11.56 -20.84 15.46
C VAL A 491 -12.69 -20.86 16.46
N ALA A 492 -13.33 -22.01 16.62
CA ALA A 492 -14.36 -22.24 17.61
C ALA A 492 -14.39 -23.71 18.01
N THR A 493 -14.88 -23.98 19.21
CA THR A 493 -15.28 -25.32 19.65
C THR A 493 -16.79 -25.47 19.54
N LEU A 494 -17.24 -26.65 19.11
CA LEU A 494 -18.65 -27.06 19.20
C LEU A 494 -18.70 -28.54 19.55
N GLY A 495 -19.31 -28.86 20.68
CA GLY A 495 -19.25 -30.20 21.26
C GLY A 495 -17.79 -30.63 21.48
N ASP A 496 -17.43 -31.80 20.97
CA ASP A 496 -16.12 -32.42 21.15
C ASP A 496 -15.11 -32.10 20.02
N THR A 497 -15.36 -31.05 19.24
CA THR A 497 -14.60 -30.77 18.00
C THR A 497 -14.08 -29.34 17.96
N VAL A 498 -12.84 -29.18 17.47
CA VAL A 498 -12.26 -27.88 17.10
C VAL A 498 -12.53 -27.63 15.62
N HIS A 499 -13.04 -26.45 15.30
CA HIS A 499 -13.35 -26.03 13.95
C HIS A 499 -12.49 -24.82 13.56
N VAL A 500 -11.90 -24.86 12.37
CA VAL A 500 -11.08 -23.78 11.82
C VAL A 500 -11.67 -23.31 10.50
N LEU A 501 -11.99 -22.03 10.45
CA LEU A 501 -12.40 -21.30 9.26
C LEU A 501 -11.23 -20.44 8.78
N TYR A 502 -10.90 -20.49 7.50
CA TYR A 502 -9.80 -19.70 6.96
C TYR A 502 -10.06 -19.27 5.52
N LYS A 503 -9.33 -18.25 5.07
CA LYS A 503 -9.42 -17.72 3.72
C LYS A 503 -8.45 -18.44 2.80
N GLY A 504 -8.97 -19.07 1.75
CA GLY A 504 -8.16 -19.63 0.67
C GLY A 504 -7.46 -18.56 -0.17
N GLY A 505 -6.52 -19.00 -1.01
CA GLY A 505 -5.79 -18.12 -1.93
C GLY A 505 -6.67 -17.45 -2.99
N ASP A 506 -7.81 -18.06 -3.32
CA ASP A 506 -8.83 -17.52 -4.22
C ASP A 506 -9.84 -16.58 -3.53
N GLY A 507 -9.65 -16.32 -2.23
CA GLY A 507 -10.52 -15.48 -1.42
C GLY A 507 -11.77 -16.18 -0.88
N ARG A 508 -12.01 -17.46 -1.20
CA ARG A 508 -13.14 -18.22 -0.64
C ARG A 508 -12.84 -18.64 0.80
N LEU A 509 -13.90 -18.79 1.60
CA LEU A 509 -13.77 -19.35 2.95
C LEU A 509 -13.82 -20.87 2.89
N LEU A 510 -12.84 -21.48 3.58
CA LEU A 510 -12.67 -22.92 3.70
C LEU A 510 -12.76 -23.31 5.18
N HIS A 511 -13.22 -24.53 5.43
CA HIS A 511 -13.42 -25.08 6.75
C HIS A 511 -12.73 -26.44 6.90
N VAL A 512 -12.06 -26.64 8.03
CA VAL A 512 -11.54 -27.94 8.48
C VAL A 512 -11.96 -28.19 9.93
N GLU A 513 -12.08 -29.46 10.30
CA GLU A 513 -12.39 -29.87 11.66
C GLU A 513 -11.40 -30.93 12.17
N TYR A 514 -11.09 -30.84 13.46
CA TYR A 514 -10.20 -31.78 14.13
C TYR A 514 -10.98 -33.03 14.52
N LEU A 515 -10.50 -34.21 14.10
CA LEU A 515 -11.09 -35.51 14.43
C LEU A 515 -10.34 -36.14 15.61
N PRO A 516 -10.85 -36.05 16.86
CA PRO A 516 -10.06 -36.40 18.04
C PRO A 516 -9.70 -37.88 18.11
N LYS A 517 -10.61 -38.75 17.62
CA LYS A 517 -10.42 -40.21 17.60
C LYS A 517 -9.19 -40.64 16.78
N ASN A 518 -8.91 -39.92 15.70
CA ASN A 518 -7.85 -40.26 14.75
C ASN A 518 -6.66 -39.29 14.84
N ARG A 519 -6.75 -38.28 15.72
CA ARG A 519 -5.78 -37.18 15.86
C ARG A 519 -5.39 -36.55 14.52
N THR A 520 -6.39 -36.33 13.66
CA THR A 520 -6.19 -35.84 12.29
C THR A 520 -7.17 -34.73 11.95
N TRP A 521 -6.93 -34.03 10.86
CA TRP A 521 -7.79 -33.00 10.32
C TRP A 521 -8.59 -33.54 9.13
N THR A 522 -9.81 -33.06 8.95
CA THR A 522 -10.55 -33.33 7.71
C THR A 522 -9.87 -32.65 6.52
N ARG A 523 -10.27 -33.07 5.32
CA ARG A 523 -10.01 -32.27 4.12
C ARG A 523 -10.76 -30.93 4.23
N ALA A 524 -10.19 -29.90 3.61
CA ALA A 524 -10.86 -28.62 3.46
C ALA A 524 -12.17 -28.78 2.68
N VAL A 525 -13.24 -28.16 3.19
CA VAL A 525 -14.51 -28.02 2.50
C VAL A 525 -14.83 -26.54 2.29
N PRO A 526 -15.41 -26.16 1.14
CA PRO A 526 -15.88 -24.80 0.94
C PRO A 526 -17.04 -24.48 1.88
N VAL A 527 -17.09 -23.23 2.34
CA VAL A 527 -18.18 -22.71 3.15
C VAL A 527 -19.12 -21.91 2.26
N GLY A 528 -20.32 -22.45 2.02
CA GLY A 528 -21.32 -21.88 1.12
C GLY A 528 -20.88 -21.74 -0.34
N SER A 529 -21.72 -21.12 -1.17
CA SER A 529 -21.42 -20.73 -2.56
C SER A 529 -20.31 -19.67 -2.67
N GLU A 530 -19.84 -19.39 -3.89
CA GLU A 530 -18.68 -18.53 -4.17
C GLU A 530 -18.84 -17.06 -3.73
N THR A 531 -18.56 -16.76 -2.46
CA THR A 531 -18.34 -15.38 -1.99
C THR A 531 -16.87 -15.20 -1.65
N ALA A 532 -16.17 -14.38 -2.44
CA ALA A 532 -14.81 -13.97 -2.14
C ALA A 532 -14.81 -12.89 -1.04
N THR A 533 -13.84 -12.97 -0.15
CA THR A 533 -13.58 -11.98 0.90
C THR A 533 -12.12 -11.53 0.83
N ALA A 534 -11.87 -10.26 1.14
CA ALA A 534 -10.50 -9.74 1.27
C ALA A 534 -9.86 -10.12 2.62
N TYR A 535 -10.69 -10.44 3.62
CA TYR A 535 -10.32 -10.77 5.00
C TYR A 535 -10.78 -12.19 5.36
N SER A 536 -10.40 -12.69 6.53
CA SER A 536 -11.00 -13.93 7.07
C SER A 536 -12.45 -13.70 7.52
N GLY A 537 -13.15 -14.77 7.90
CA GLY A 537 -14.45 -14.71 8.56
C GLY A 537 -14.33 -14.75 10.08
N ALA A 538 -15.47 -14.67 10.75
CA ALA A 538 -15.65 -15.02 12.15
C ALA A 538 -16.35 -16.39 12.26
N LEU A 539 -16.12 -17.09 13.37
CA LEU A 539 -16.71 -18.39 13.65
C LEU A 539 -17.07 -18.48 15.14
N ALA A 540 -18.26 -18.98 15.45
CA ALA A 540 -18.68 -19.27 16.81
C ALA A 540 -19.59 -20.50 16.85
N GLY A 541 -19.52 -21.27 17.93
CA GLY A 541 -20.59 -22.19 18.31
C GLY A 541 -21.76 -21.41 18.91
N PHE A 542 -22.97 -21.73 18.49
CA PHE A 542 -24.20 -21.16 19.02
C PHE A 542 -25.28 -22.24 19.05
N ASP A 543 -25.82 -22.54 20.23
CA ASP A 543 -26.71 -23.68 20.47
C ASP A 543 -26.15 -24.98 19.88
N ASP A 544 -26.86 -25.59 18.93
CA ASP A 544 -26.50 -26.82 18.24
C ASP A 544 -25.84 -26.58 16.88
N MET A 545 -25.40 -25.36 16.56
CA MET A 545 -24.86 -25.02 15.24
C MET A 545 -23.55 -24.24 15.30
N LEU A 546 -22.77 -24.35 14.23
CA LEU A 546 -21.71 -23.39 13.91
C LEU A 546 -22.31 -22.24 13.12
N VAL A 547 -21.92 -21.03 13.48
CA VAL A 547 -22.28 -19.82 12.74
C VAL A 547 -20.99 -19.17 12.25
N SER A 548 -20.98 -18.81 10.97
CA SER A 548 -19.92 -18.00 10.40
C SER A 548 -20.48 -16.69 9.85
N VAL A 549 -19.72 -15.61 10.05
CA VAL A 549 -20.02 -14.28 9.52
C VAL A 549 -18.79 -13.74 8.82
N HIS A 550 -18.94 -13.15 7.63
CA HIS A 550 -17.84 -12.50 6.92
C HIS A 550 -18.27 -11.19 6.27
N ARG A 551 -17.29 -10.34 5.92
CA ARG A 551 -17.48 -9.10 5.18
C ARG A 551 -17.23 -9.32 3.69
N GLY A 552 -18.27 -9.17 2.88
CA GLY A 552 -18.18 -9.28 1.43
C GLY A 552 -17.46 -8.09 0.78
N HIS A 553 -17.11 -8.22 -0.50
CA HIS A 553 -16.51 -7.12 -1.28
C HIS A 553 -17.42 -5.90 -1.42
N ASP A 554 -18.74 -6.08 -1.29
CA ASP A 554 -19.75 -5.01 -1.27
C ASP A 554 -19.80 -4.26 0.08
N GLN A 555 -18.88 -4.54 1.00
CA GLN A 555 -18.80 -3.94 2.33
C GLN A 555 -19.99 -4.29 3.23
N ARG A 556 -20.67 -5.41 2.97
CA ARG A 556 -21.80 -5.92 3.78
C ARG A 556 -21.44 -7.21 4.48
N LEU A 557 -22.17 -7.52 5.55
CA LEU A 557 -21.99 -8.76 6.30
C LEU A 557 -22.90 -9.86 5.76
N TYR A 558 -22.35 -11.06 5.64
CA TYR A 558 -23.03 -12.28 5.25
C TYR A 558 -22.86 -13.31 6.35
N TYR A 559 -23.90 -14.10 6.58
CA TYR A 559 -23.86 -15.22 7.52
C TYR A 559 -24.15 -16.53 6.80
N THR A 560 -23.67 -17.61 7.42
CA THR A 560 -24.04 -18.99 7.08
C THR A 560 -23.97 -19.84 8.34
N VAL A 561 -24.64 -20.99 8.30
CA VAL A 561 -24.70 -21.94 9.41
C VAL A 561 -24.36 -23.35 8.94
N LYS A 562 -23.79 -24.13 9.86
CA LYS A 562 -23.61 -25.58 9.71
C LYS A 562 -24.17 -26.27 10.95
N ARG A 563 -25.10 -27.19 10.73
CA ARG A 563 -25.63 -28.08 11.78
C ARG A 563 -24.89 -29.42 11.79
N PRO A 564 -24.90 -30.15 12.92
CA PRO A 564 -24.33 -31.48 13.02
C PRO A 564 -24.83 -32.40 11.91
N GLY A 565 -23.90 -33.07 11.23
CA GLY A 565 -24.21 -33.98 10.12
C GLY A 565 -24.68 -33.33 8.81
N GLN A 566 -24.69 -32.00 8.73
CA GLN A 566 -25.07 -31.26 7.53
C GLN A 566 -23.88 -30.52 6.91
N ASN A 567 -24.02 -30.19 5.62
CA ASN A 567 -23.11 -29.27 4.94
C ASN A 567 -23.38 -27.82 5.39
N TRP A 568 -22.44 -26.94 5.12
CA TRP A 568 -22.65 -25.49 5.22
C TRP A 568 -23.81 -25.06 4.32
N GLN A 569 -24.65 -24.16 4.82
CA GLN A 569 -25.65 -23.48 4.00
C GLN A 569 -24.99 -22.43 3.10
N ASP A 570 -25.73 -21.93 2.11
CA ASP A 570 -25.28 -20.81 1.30
C ASP A 570 -25.28 -19.50 2.10
N TRP A 571 -24.46 -18.55 1.63
CA TRP A 571 -24.31 -17.25 2.25
C TRP A 571 -25.58 -16.42 2.13
N THR A 572 -26.05 -15.91 3.26
CA THR A 572 -27.19 -15.00 3.32
C THR A 572 -26.72 -13.63 3.79
N LYS A 573 -27.02 -12.58 3.02
CA LYS A 573 -26.71 -11.20 3.39
C LYS A 573 -27.50 -10.78 4.62
N MET A 574 -26.85 -10.23 5.64
CA MET A 574 -27.51 -9.75 6.85
C MET A 574 -28.20 -8.40 6.60
N ASN A 575 -29.34 -8.17 7.26
CA ASN A 575 -29.99 -6.88 7.29
C ASN A 575 -29.25 -5.94 8.25
N SER A 576 -28.54 -4.95 7.71
CA SER A 576 -27.82 -3.92 8.47
C SER A 576 -28.55 -2.58 8.44
N LEU A 577 -28.17 -1.66 9.33
CA LEU A 577 -28.64 -0.28 9.29
C LEU A 577 -28.30 0.40 7.95
N PRO A 578 -29.14 1.33 7.45
CA PRO A 578 -28.82 2.14 6.27
C PRO A 578 -27.48 2.88 6.45
N GLY A 579 -26.63 2.85 5.43
CA GLY A 579 -25.33 3.53 5.44
C GLY A 579 -24.19 2.79 6.15
N ALA A 580 -24.43 1.60 6.73
CA ALA A 580 -23.37 0.82 7.38
C ALA A 580 -22.42 0.17 6.36
N ASP A 581 -21.21 0.71 6.21
CA ASP A 581 -20.14 0.11 5.39
C ASP A 581 -19.08 -0.54 6.28
N TYR A 582 -19.02 -1.87 6.26
CA TYR A 582 -18.10 -2.66 7.06
C TYR A 582 -16.71 -2.71 6.42
N LYS A 583 -15.67 -2.45 7.22
CA LYS A 583 -14.31 -2.23 6.71
C LYS A 583 -13.37 -3.42 6.90
N LEU A 584 -13.40 -4.08 8.05
CA LEU A 584 -12.48 -5.15 8.44
C LEU A 584 -13.22 -6.48 8.68
N ALA A 585 -12.50 -7.55 9.01
CA ALA A 585 -13.11 -8.81 9.44
C ALA A 585 -13.98 -8.58 10.70
N PRO A 586 -15.16 -9.21 10.80
CA PRO A 586 -15.95 -9.18 12.03
C PRO A 586 -15.35 -10.12 13.09
N ALA A 587 -15.81 -9.98 14.33
CA ALA A 587 -15.66 -10.98 15.38
C ALA A 587 -17.03 -11.42 15.89
N LEU A 588 -17.13 -12.65 16.39
CA LEU A 588 -18.41 -13.30 16.72
C LEU A 588 -18.32 -14.00 18.07
N CYS A 589 -19.32 -13.81 18.92
CA CYS A 589 -19.46 -14.58 20.17
C CYS A 589 -20.93 -14.84 20.50
N SER A 590 -21.15 -15.90 21.29
CA SER A 590 -22.42 -16.17 21.95
C SER A 590 -22.37 -15.63 23.38
N HIS A 591 -23.39 -14.88 23.79
CA HIS A 591 -23.53 -14.36 25.15
C HIS A 591 -25.02 -14.32 25.53
N GLY A 592 -25.35 -14.81 26.73
CA GLY A 592 -26.72 -14.72 27.25
C GLY A 592 -27.81 -15.33 26.35
N GLY A 593 -27.49 -16.39 25.60
CA GLY A 593 -28.41 -17.02 24.64
C GLY A 593 -28.67 -16.18 23.38
N SER A 594 -27.79 -15.24 23.05
CA SER A 594 -27.84 -14.43 21.83
C SER A 594 -26.47 -14.39 21.17
N LEU A 595 -26.47 -14.20 19.85
CA LEU A 595 -25.26 -14.06 19.06
C LEU A 595 -24.95 -12.57 18.87
N TYR A 596 -23.68 -12.21 18.98
CA TYR A 596 -23.21 -10.84 18.83
C TYR A 596 -22.10 -10.73 17.80
N VAL A 597 -22.21 -9.73 16.92
CA VAL A 597 -21.22 -9.40 15.90
C VAL A 597 -20.53 -8.10 16.29
N TRP A 598 -19.22 -8.14 16.36
CA TRP A 598 -18.35 -6.97 16.54
C TRP A 598 -17.72 -6.62 15.21
N ALA A 599 -17.88 -5.37 14.75
CA ALA A 599 -17.39 -4.99 13.43
C ALA A 599 -17.01 -3.51 13.33
N CYS A 600 -15.98 -3.20 12.54
CA CYS A 600 -15.55 -1.84 12.25
C CYS A 600 -16.34 -1.27 11.06
N ILE A 601 -16.89 -0.07 11.22
CA ILE A 601 -17.68 0.64 10.20
C ILE A 601 -17.08 2.01 9.86
N ASN A 602 -17.58 2.61 8.77
CA ASN A 602 -17.27 3.98 8.32
C ASN A 602 -15.78 4.20 7.95
N SER A 603 -15.42 5.37 7.43
CA SER A 603 -14.03 5.67 7.03
C SER A 603 -13.04 5.71 8.19
N ASN A 604 -13.53 5.91 9.41
CA ASN A 604 -12.70 6.03 10.63
C ASN A 604 -12.52 4.69 11.35
N TYR A 605 -13.04 3.58 10.80
CA TYR A 605 -12.94 2.25 11.38
C TYR A 605 -13.51 2.14 12.81
N GLN A 606 -14.65 2.79 13.06
CA GLN A 606 -15.31 2.78 14.36
C GLN A 606 -15.82 1.38 14.69
N LEU A 607 -15.44 0.84 15.85
CA LEU A 607 -15.93 -0.45 16.33
C LEU A 607 -17.37 -0.34 16.82
N HIS A 608 -18.24 -1.24 16.38
CA HIS A 608 -19.63 -1.38 16.83
C HIS A 608 -19.91 -2.82 17.30
N CYS A 609 -20.88 -2.95 18.20
CA CYS A 609 -21.44 -4.22 18.66
C CYS A 609 -22.89 -4.34 18.18
N TYR A 610 -23.21 -5.46 17.54
CA TYR A 610 -24.54 -5.76 17.04
C TYR A 610 -25.06 -7.05 17.65
N ARG A 611 -26.28 -7.01 18.18
CA ARG A 611 -27.02 -8.23 18.51
C ARG A 611 -27.68 -8.78 17.27
N VAL A 612 -27.57 -10.09 17.06
CA VAL A 612 -28.17 -10.79 15.93
C VAL A 612 -29.58 -11.26 16.27
N TYR A 613 -30.56 -10.76 15.53
CA TYR A 613 -31.96 -11.18 15.63
C TYR A 613 -32.25 -12.23 14.55
N MET A 614 -32.26 -13.49 14.97
CA MET A 614 -32.44 -14.65 14.08
C MET A 614 -33.90 -14.92 13.70
N ASN A 615 -34.86 -14.22 14.31
CA ASN A 615 -36.29 -14.35 14.01
C ASN A 615 -36.70 -13.72 12.67
N PHE A 616 -35.79 -12.99 12.02
CA PHE A 616 -35.99 -12.42 10.69
C PHE A 616 -35.21 -13.24 9.66
N VAL A 617 -35.74 -13.34 8.44
CA VAL A 617 -35.01 -13.89 7.29
C VAL A 617 -34.96 -12.82 6.19
N PRO A 618 -33.78 -12.30 5.83
CA PRO A 618 -32.47 -12.60 6.44
C PRO A 618 -32.33 -12.06 7.88
N TRP A 619 -31.37 -12.62 8.64
CA TRP A 619 -31.08 -12.19 10.02
C TRP A 619 -30.80 -10.69 10.10
N MET A 620 -31.29 -10.05 11.16
CA MET A 620 -31.18 -8.61 11.38
C MET A 620 -30.09 -8.28 12.41
N LEU A 621 -29.28 -7.28 12.11
CA LEU A 621 -28.32 -6.69 13.03
C LEU A 621 -28.95 -5.51 13.75
N VAL A 622 -29.03 -5.61 15.07
CA VAL A 622 -29.50 -4.51 15.94
C VAL A 622 -28.29 -3.93 16.64
N ASP A 623 -27.99 -2.66 16.36
CA ASP A 623 -26.89 -1.95 17.01
C ASP A 623 -27.20 -1.78 18.51
N GLU A 624 -26.32 -2.29 19.36
CA GLU A 624 -26.44 -2.18 20.81
C GLU A 624 -26.06 -0.76 21.32
N ARG A 625 -25.56 0.11 20.43
CA ARG A 625 -25.09 1.49 20.66
C ARG A 625 -24.09 1.61 21.80
N LEU A 626 -22.81 1.66 21.42
CA LEU A 626 -21.72 2.06 22.32
C LEU A 626 -21.86 3.54 22.70
N THR A 627 -21.56 3.90 23.95
CA THR A 627 -21.82 5.24 24.49
C THR A 627 -20.82 6.30 23.99
N ASP A 628 -19.59 5.91 23.67
CA ASP A 628 -18.54 6.79 23.11
C ASP A 628 -17.97 6.27 21.77
N THR A 629 -18.78 6.33 20.71
CA THR A 629 -18.37 5.89 19.37
C THR A 629 -17.13 6.60 18.79
N ALA A 630 -16.70 7.74 19.33
CA ALA A 630 -15.49 8.44 18.88
C ALA A 630 -14.20 7.84 19.48
N ALA A 631 -14.28 7.23 20.66
CA ALA A 631 -13.15 6.58 21.35
C ALA A 631 -12.74 5.22 20.74
N HIS A 632 -13.48 4.71 19.75
CA HIS A 632 -13.34 3.32 19.26
C HIS A 632 -12.87 3.20 17.80
N ASN A 633 -12.04 4.12 17.32
CA ASN A 633 -11.42 4.03 15.99
C ASN A 633 -10.34 2.92 15.97
N ALA A 634 -10.66 1.76 15.42
CA ALA A 634 -9.78 0.61 15.39
C ALA A 634 -8.78 0.66 14.22
N GLN A 635 -7.56 0.16 14.46
CA GLN A 635 -6.51 -0.08 13.45
C GLN A 635 -6.36 -1.57 13.10
N SER A 636 -7.26 -2.42 13.58
CA SER A 636 -7.27 -3.86 13.28
C SER A 636 -8.70 -4.40 13.30
N ALA A 637 -8.90 -5.60 12.79
CA ALA A 637 -10.13 -6.34 13.08
C ALA A 637 -10.19 -6.63 14.59
N PRO A 638 -11.40 -6.64 15.20
CA PRO A 638 -11.55 -7.01 16.59
C PRO A 638 -11.37 -8.51 16.80
N ALA A 639 -11.12 -8.89 18.04
CA ALA A 639 -11.36 -10.23 18.58
C ALA A 639 -12.26 -10.11 19.79
N VAL A 640 -13.12 -11.10 20.03
CA VAL A 640 -14.06 -11.07 21.15
C VAL A 640 -14.03 -12.38 21.92
N MET A 641 -14.20 -12.29 23.24
CA MET A 641 -14.49 -13.42 24.10
C MET A 641 -15.57 -13.06 25.11
N VAL A 642 -16.13 -14.09 25.76
CA VAL A 642 -16.94 -13.91 26.97
C VAL A 642 -16.07 -14.22 28.19
N TYR A 643 -16.10 -13.33 29.18
CA TYR A 643 -15.31 -13.45 30.40
C TYR A 643 -16.17 -13.13 31.62
N PRO A 644 -16.07 -13.90 32.72
CA PRO A 644 -16.77 -13.59 33.96
C PRO A 644 -16.09 -12.42 34.70
N GLU A 645 -16.85 -11.38 35.01
CA GLU A 645 -16.44 -10.24 35.83
C GLU A 645 -17.15 -10.25 37.19
N ASP A 646 -16.43 -9.92 38.25
CA ASP A 646 -16.90 -10.03 39.65
C ASP A 646 -18.24 -9.31 39.90
N TRP A 647 -18.45 -8.15 39.27
CA TRP A 647 -19.63 -7.31 39.50
C TRP A 647 -20.72 -7.40 38.42
N TYR A 648 -20.37 -7.89 37.23
CA TYR A 648 -21.26 -7.88 36.06
C TYR A 648 -21.67 -9.29 35.61
N GLY A 649 -21.04 -10.33 36.16
CA GLY A 649 -21.15 -11.69 35.66
C GLY A 649 -20.46 -11.84 34.30
N ASP A 650 -20.96 -12.74 33.46
CA ASP A 650 -20.41 -12.91 32.12
C ASP A 650 -20.63 -11.65 31.28
N VAL A 651 -19.56 -11.18 30.64
CA VAL A 651 -19.54 -9.97 29.81
C VAL A 651 -18.74 -10.20 28.54
N MET A 652 -18.91 -9.32 27.55
CA MET A 652 -18.16 -9.40 26.29
C MET A 652 -16.94 -8.51 26.36
N TRP A 653 -15.80 -9.08 25.99
CA TRP A 653 -14.52 -8.39 25.93
C TRP A 653 -14.04 -8.33 24.49
N ALA A 654 -13.94 -7.13 23.93
CA ALA A 654 -13.42 -6.88 22.59
C ALA A 654 -12.00 -6.34 22.65
N PHE A 655 -11.09 -6.92 21.87
CA PHE A 655 -9.70 -6.49 21.73
C PHE A 655 -9.46 -6.06 20.29
N TYR A 656 -8.80 -4.92 20.12
CA TYR A 656 -8.50 -4.34 18.82
C TYR A 656 -7.27 -3.43 18.96
N ARG A 657 -6.60 -3.09 17.85
CA ARG A 657 -5.57 -2.05 17.88
C ARG A 657 -6.22 -0.68 17.89
N TYR A 658 -5.77 0.20 18.77
CA TYR A 658 -6.13 1.60 18.84
C TYR A 658 -4.84 2.41 18.78
N GLN A 659 -4.65 3.20 17.71
CA GLN A 659 -3.35 3.80 17.42
C GLN A 659 -2.24 2.72 17.35
N SER A 660 -1.03 3.02 17.86
CA SER A 660 0.11 2.09 17.86
C SER A 660 0.07 1.00 18.94
N THR A 661 -1.05 0.87 19.67
CA THR A 661 -1.21 -0.04 20.81
C THR A 661 -2.46 -0.89 20.70
N ASN A 662 -2.45 -2.09 21.26
CA ASN A 662 -3.68 -2.82 21.54
C ASN A 662 -4.50 -2.15 22.64
N ALA A 663 -5.81 -2.09 22.42
CA ALA A 663 -6.81 -1.72 23.41
C ALA A 663 -7.75 -2.90 23.69
N LYS A 664 -8.31 -2.88 24.89
CA LYS A 664 -9.35 -3.77 25.36
C LYS A 664 -10.56 -2.93 25.74
N MET A 665 -11.71 -3.33 25.26
CA MET A 665 -13.00 -2.80 25.67
C MET A 665 -13.85 -3.90 26.31
N PHE A 666 -14.37 -3.59 27.49
CA PHE A 666 -15.42 -4.34 28.15
C PHE A 666 -16.79 -3.82 27.69
N TYR A 667 -17.77 -4.72 27.51
CA TYR A 667 -19.17 -4.37 27.29
C TYR A 667 -20.11 -5.37 27.98
N ASP A 668 -20.99 -4.85 28.85
CA ASP A 668 -22.12 -5.61 29.41
C ASP A 668 -23.43 -5.22 28.72
N PRO A 669 -24.05 -6.13 27.92
CA PRO A 669 -25.32 -5.84 27.26
C PRO A 669 -26.51 -5.67 28.23
N LYS A 670 -26.43 -6.13 29.49
CA LYS A 670 -27.53 -5.95 30.46
C LYS A 670 -27.57 -4.54 31.02
N SER A 671 -26.43 -4.03 31.51
CA SER A 671 -26.33 -2.67 32.06
C SER A 671 -26.03 -1.62 30.99
N ARG A 672 -25.64 -2.03 29.77
CA ARG A 672 -25.13 -1.16 28.69
C ARG A 672 -23.94 -0.31 29.14
N THR A 673 -23.08 -0.92 29.95
CA THR A 673 -21.86 -0.28 30.46
C THR A 673 -20.67 -0.71 29.63
N GLU A 674 -19.80 0.24 29.29
CA GLU A 674 -18.53 -0.02 28.60
C GLU A 674 -17.35 0.60 29.34
N SER A 675 -16.16 0.03 29.16
CA SER A 675 -14.92 0.57 29.69
C SER A 675 -13.75 0.23 28.78
N LEU A 676 -12.97 1.26 28.41
CA LEU A 676 -11.81 1.14 27.55
C LEU A 676 -10.52 1.17 28.38
N SER A 677 -9.61 0.24 28.11
CA SER A 677 -8.30 0.18 28.76
C SER A 677 -7.24 -0.37 27.82
N THR A 678 -6.00 0.06 28.00
CA THR A 678 -4.86 -0.42 27.22
C THR A 678 -4.08 -1.42 28.06
N PRO A 679 -3.93 -2.69 27.65
CA PRO A 679 -3.05 -3.64 28.33
C PRO A 679 -1.59 -3.13 28.34
N PRO A 680 -0.80 -3.45 29.39
CA PRO A 680 0.63 -3.13 29.41
C PRO A 680 1.40 -3.83 28.27
N ASN A 681 2.43 -3.17 27.72
CA ASN A 681 3.26 -3.64 26.59
C ASN A 681 2.53 -3.98 25.27
N PRO A 682 1.66 -3.11 24.73
CA PRO A 682 0.70 -3.48 23.70
C PRO A 682 1.14 -3.18 22.25
N LYS A 683 2.44 -2.97 21.96
CA LYS A 683 2.87 -2.71 20.58
C LYS A 683 2.80 -4.00 19.76
N SER A 684 1.91 -4.05 18.78
CA SER A 684 1.63 -5.22 17.97
C SER A 684 1.39 -4.86 16.49
N VAL A 685 1.43 -5.88 15.65
CA VAL A 685 1.02 -5.85 14.25
C VAL A 685 -0.09 -6.88 14.01
N GLY A 686 -0.86 -6.68 12.94
CA GLY A 686 -1.96 -7.58 12.57
C GLY A 686 -3.16 -7.50 13.53
N ASP A 687 -3.98 -8.56 13.53
CA ASP A 687 -5.20 -8.61 14.33
C ASP A 687 -4.95 -9.33 15.67
N PRO A 688 -5.42 -8.80 16.80
CA PRO A 688 -5.33 -9.47 18.10
C PRO A 688 -6.18 -10.74 18.17
N SER A 689 -5.96 -11.57 19.19
CA SER A 689 -6.85 -12.67 19.55
C SER A 689 -7.01 -12.77 21.04
N VAL A 690 -8.15 -13.32 21.49
CA VAL A 690 -8.43 -13.57 22.88
C VAL A 690 -9.13 -14.88 23.14
N CYS A 691 -8.90 -15.44 24.31
CA CYS A 691 -9.56 -16.64 24.82
C CYS A 691 -9.60 -16.60 26.35
N ASN A 692 -10.64 -17.18 26.94
CA ASN A 692 -10.63 -17.53 28.36
C ASN A 692 -10.02 -18.93 28.49
N TYR A 693 -8.94 -19.07 29.26
CA TYR A 693 -8.30 -20.35 29.53
C TYR A 693 -7.79 -20.37 30.97
N ASP A 694 -8.12 -21.44 31.70
CA ASP A 694 -7.77 -21.58 33.12
C ASP A 694 -8.26 -20.39 33.99
N GLY A 695 -9.46 -19.88 33.68
CA GLY A 695 -10.07 -18.72 34.35
C GLY A 695 -9.36 -17.38 34.09
N LYS A 696 -8.34 -17.37 33.23
CA LYS A 696 -7.53 -16.20 32.90
C LYS A 696 -7.81 -15.73 31.50
N VAL A 697 -7.59 -14.44 31.31
CA VAL A 697 -7.62 -13.80 30.00
C VAL A 697 -6.32 -14.13 29.29
N TRP A 698 -6.42 -14.77 28.14
CA TRP A 698 -5.31 -14.96 27.21
C TRP A 698 -5.46 -14.03 26.04
N TYR A 699 -4.39 -13.31 25.74
CA TYR A 699 -4.30 -12.33 24.68
C TYR A 699 -3.14 -12.70 23.75
N GLY A 700 -3.43 -12.94 22.48
CA GLY A 700 -2.45 -13.31 21.46
C GLY A 700 -2.25 -12.21 20.43
N TYR A 701 -1.00 -12.01 20.00
CA TYR A 701 -0.62 -10.96 19.07
C TYR A 701 0.66 -11.30 18.31
N SER A 702 0.93 -10.54 17.25
CA SER A 702 2.24 -10.50 16.60
C SER A 702 2.96 -9.24 17.04
N ASP A 703 4.22 -9.32 17.43
CA ASP A 703 4.97 -8.13 17.85
C ASP A 703 5.51 -7.33 16.66
N ARG A 704 5.68 -6.02 16.85
CA ARG A 704 6.45 -5.20 15.92
C ARG A 704 7.90 -5.22 16.40
N LEU A 705 8.78 -5.96 15.71
CA LEU A 705 10.21 -5.78 15.95
C LEU A 705 10.56 -4.34 15.54
N SER A 706 11.13 -3.60 16.49
CA SER A 706 11.44 -2.17 16.40
C SER A 706 12.34 -1.83 15.22
#